data_AF-A0A9E6CSB3-F1
#
_entry.id   AF-A0A9E6CSB3-F1
#
_cell.length_a   1.000
_cell.length_b   1.000
_cell.length_c   1.000
_cell.angle_alpha   90.00
_cell.angle_beta   90.00
_cell.angle_gamma   90.00
#
_symmetry.space_group_name_H-M   'P 1'
#
loop_
_entity.id
_entity.type
_entity.pdbx_description
1 polymer ?
#
loop_
_entity_poly.entity_id
_entity_poly.type
_entity_poly.pdbx_seq_one_letter_code
_entity_poly.pdbx_strand_id
1 'polypeptide(L)'
;MTIAFRSQRVLILFFTCLFFGMFMGAADASATVKYWIGTGGDSFNDNAKWSTTTGGVNDTTAPGSSDIATFDANGNTNVALDTTVNVDGIDINSGYTATLTQSASVTVTVGDADYDQADGIFAGSDAAIDIDGRFIQTGGTFTATTGTMSWGTINESVADNMTLTGGTFNHNGGTVVIEGNCGSHNCKTFDVDTTLTLNNLTMSNGGNFSVTITSGDTIVVEGDYIASNDVHTGILELQGNVTATTGSQGTALVNFTGTNNQVVDLTGALGIFNGNITVNKPSGVVRFDSDATFDGSGQTFDITSGEVEANGTNINITGAAITIAASGTFTAGTGTHLLRQLSSSGTFNGDSSDITVVNGSLVIGGGTFTAPSGTLSIIDNFTHTSGATFVHNGGTLDFSGNSGGRTIDVTASETFGSMIFNDSGGWTATVASNDILILTGDLTFTKGPVNTSGTSNIRVDGNVTVGSTAGNSTIPITFTGSGNSSFTLDATKIGVLNGDISVDKTGGDVTLMSALTMDAGGQDLTLVEGRFNVNGQTLSVVGTLSVESGGDYAMTGDESAPAPTLASGSIVTYTATSGSRVIQDYNYSLSTLGFDGVGGTFLMTVGGETVNNLTITNGIFDLNGQILTVSTTFSNNGTLKLEGGEATVSLTNDTDSGTIYYKGDGSTPYTGLKAGNDYFNLTFDNAGNSWNLNAALDVDGDFAITNGDVQTGTNNVNVAGNWTVAAAYTAGSNTTTFDGTSGTQTVITGGTGDNFDFNNVVINNSGTWVQISTNSMDIDGSLTITAGTLDMNTFNLAAATFSNNGTLRLQGGETATLANDTDSGLIFYSGDGATAYTSLAVGDYYFDVEFDSGANTWTLNAAMDINGDLDIANGSLITGGFGITLAGNFTNAATFTHGSGAVTLDGTGQSIIGATTFYNLSKTVSSADTLTFTATETHAIDNNLTLQGAAGQLLSLVTTSGGSAVNLAAAGTVTTQYLSVQDINNTGSTIQCTSGCTDVSGNTGWNFVAAGGGGTPTPGTGPAAAVTSATLMSPNGGEILQGNSMYNITWSASGDSLDTISLHYSKDNGQTYSLIAANEPNDGSYSWTVPNETAVTGKIRVDAVTSTGGVLIDDSSNASFSITSITVVPEPEITEPEQTGPVLAEMLSPTGEVLEIREGSLFRGVELSGVYQVVDGTRYVFPNEETFLSYFADFSGVQQVNDDQLRAIKFGGRMIMNVGQLIKIQSDNRVYVVLEGGVLQHIPDEETAISTYGADWAQLVHDISVVFWFDYTHS
;
A
#
# COMPACT_ATOMS: atom_id res chain seq x y z
N MET A 1 -72.56 -5.37 -30.07
CA MET A 1 -74.04 -5.30 -29.98
C MET A 1 -74.55 -4.84 -31.35
N THR A 2 -75.21 -5.74 -32.11
CA THR A 2 -76.14 -5.53 -33.28
C THR A 2 -75.71 -4.56 -34.43
N ILE A 3 -75.79 -4.82 -35.75
CA ILE A 3 -76.56 -5.73 -36.64
C ILE A 3 -75.89 -5.73 -38.05
N ALA A 4 -75.87 -6.92 -38.67
CA ALA A 4 -75.87 -7.31 -40.09
C ALA A 4 -75.41 -6.35 -41.22
N PHE A 5 -74.58 -6.90 -42.13
CA PHE A 5 -74.85 -6.85 -43.58
C PHE A 5 -74.36 -8.14 -44.28
N ARG A 6 -75.33 -8.89 -44.84
CA ARG A 6 -75.14 -9.85 -45.93
C ARG A 6 -75.68 -9.19 -47.20
N SER A 7 -75.07 -9.55 -48.33
CA SER A 7 -75.60 -9.45 -49.70
C SER A 7 -75.35 -8.15 -50.47
N GLN A 8 -74.39 -8.19 -51.40
CA GLN A 8 -74.53 -7.58 -52.73
C GLN A 8 -73.60 -8.28 -53.73
N ARG A 9 -74.12 -9.34 -54.37
CA ARG A 9 -73.71 -9.73 -55.73
C ARG A 9 -74.81 -9.25 -56.66
N VAL A 10 -74.40 -8.73 -57.82
CA VAL A 10 -75.17 -8.37 -59.02
C VAL A 10 -75.67 -6.91 -59.11
N LEU A 11 -75.16 -6.25 -60.17
CA LEU A 11 -75.71 -5.11 -60.92
C LEU A 11 -75.08 -3.71 -60.70
N ILE A 12 -73.90 -3.49 -61.27
CA ILE A 12 -73.51 -2.17 -61.86
C ILE A 12 -73.00 -2.43 -63.29
N LEU A 13 -73.95 -2.64 -64.19
CA LEU A 13 -73.84 -2.28 -65.60
C LEU A 13 -74.89 -1.18 -65.79
N PHE A 14 -74.55 -0.12 -66.53
CA PHE A 14 -75.35 1.10 -66.78
C PHE A 14 -75.25 2.20 -65.71
N PHE A 15 -74.23 3.07 -65.78
CA PHE A 15 -74.40 4.53 -65.82
C PHE A 15 -73.05 5.26 -65.95
N THR A 16 -72.54 5.43 -67.17
CA THR A 16 -71.60 6.51 -67.54
C THR A 16 -71.58 6.70 -69.06
N CYS A 17 -72.75 6.89 -69.67
CA CYS A 17 -72.88 7.47 -71.02
C CYS A 17 -73.54 8.84 -70.89
N LEU A 18 -72.77 9.89 -70.55
CA LEU A 18 -72.99 11.30 -70.94
C LEU A 18 -72.09 12.19 -70.07
N PHE A 19 -70.84 12.43 -70.50
CA PHE A 19 -70.28 13.78 -70.53
C PHE A 19 -68.94 13.74 -71.30
N PHE A 20 -68.82 14.63 -72.28
CA PHE A 20 -67.59 15.04 -72.95
C PHE A 20 -67.02 14.17 -74.09
N GLY A 21 -67.73 14.18 -75.21
CA GLY A 21 -67.07 14.27 -76.50
C GLY A 21 -66.64 15.72 -76.78
N MET A 22 -65.33 15.98 -76.77
CA MET A 22 -64.59 16.92 -77.65
C MET A 22 -63.17 17.11 -77.11
N PHE A 23 -62.32 16.10 -77.31
CA PHE A 23 -60.90 16.26 -77.59
C PHE A 23 -60.53 15.06 -78.47
N MET A 24 -60.58 15.25 -79.79
CA MET A 24 -59.97 14.28 -80.72
C MET A 24 -58.46 14.55 -80.69
N GLY A 25 -57.74 13.69 -79.98
CA GLY A 25 -56.31 13.48 -80.09
C GLY A 25 -56.07 12.02 -79.76
N ALA A 26 -55.70 11.23 -80.77
CA ALA A 26 -55.44 9.79 -80.78
C ALA A 26 -56.50 8.89 -80.11
N ALA A 27 -57.18 8.06 -80.92
CA ALA A 27 -57.85 6.88 -80.38
C ALA A 27 -56.74 5.90 -79.99
N ASP A 28 -56.63 5.53 -78.72
CA ASP A 28 -55.84 4.37 -78.32
C ASP A 28 -56.41 3.15 -79.05
N ALA A 29 -55.56 2.51 -79.86
CA ALA A 29 -55.91 1.25 -80.48
C ALA A 29 -56.05 0.22 -79.36
N SER A 30 -57.25 -0.33 -79.18
CA SER A 30 -57.46 -1.46 -78.27
C SER A 30 -56.46 -2.57 -78.64
N ALA A 31 -55.69 -3.02 -77.65
CA ALA A 31 -54.73 -4.11 -77.82
C ALA A 31 -55.39 -5.31 -78.52
N THR A 32 -54.70 -5.92 -79.47
CA THR A 32 -55.25 -7.09 -80.18
C THR A 32 -54.88 -8.35 -79.42
N VAL A 33 -55.89 -9.13 -79.01
CA VAL A 33 -55.68 -10.40 -78.29
C VAL A 33 -55.23 -11.50 -79.26
N LYS A 34 -54.13 -12.17 -78.93
CA LYS A 34 -53.56 -13.29 -79.70
C LYS A 34 -53.55 -14.54 -78.82
N TYR A 35 -54.23 -15.58 -79.26
CA TYR A 35 -54.32 -16.87 -78.58
C TYR A 35 -53.23 -17.81 -79.06
N TRP A 36 -52.50 -18.40 -78.12
CA TRP A 36 -51.55 -19.46 -78.40
C TRP A 36 -52.28 -20.74 -78.83
N ILE A 37 -51.84 -21.34 -79.95
CA ILE A 37 -52.41 -22.58 -80.53
C ILE A 37 -51.33 -23.63 -80.83
N GLY A 38 -50.18 -23.54 -80.15
CA GLY A 38 -49.05 -24.46 -80.33
C GLY A 38 -49.36 -25.91 -79.96
N THR A 39 -48.55 -26.84 -80.49
CA THR A 39 -48.75 -28.30 -80.30
C THR A 39 -47.55 -29.04 -79.70
N GLY A 40 -46.47 -28.32 -79.34
CA GLY A 40 -45.45 -28.82 -78.39
C GLY A 40 -44.03 -28.29 -78.63
N GLY A 41 -43.40 -27.71 -77.61
CA GLY A 41 -41.96 -27.33 -77.60
C GLY A 41 -41.61 -26.16 -78.51
N ASP A 42 -42.56 -25.24 -78.71
CA ASP A 42 -42.53 -24.23 -79.77
C ASP A 42 -42.01 -22.86 -79.28
N SER A 43 -41.44 -22.08 -80.20
CA SER A 43 -40.92 -20.71 -79.98
C SER A 43 -42.06 -19.68 -79.91
N PHE A 44 -41.99 -18.74 -78.96
CA PHE A 44 -42.96 -17.65 -78.82
C PHE A 44 -43.09 -16.81 -80.09
N ASN A 45 -41.99 -16.58 -80.81
CA ASN A 45 -41.96 -15.74 -82.01
C ASN A 45 -42.26 -16.51 -83.31
N ASP A 46 -42.70 -17.76 -83.24
CA ASP A 46 -43.22 -18.48 -84.41
C ASP A 46 -44.65 -18.00 -84.74
N ASN A 47 -44.75 -17.14 -85.76
CA ASN A 47 -46.01 -16.59 -86.26
C ASN A 47 -47.09 -17.67 -86.53
N ALA A 48 -46.69 -18.90 -86.87
CA ALA A 48 -47.62 -20.00 -87.15
C ALA A 48 -48.31 -20.58 -85.91
N LYS A 49 -47.98 -20.10 -84.70
CA LYS A 49 -48.46 -20.63 -83.41
C LYS A 49 -49.45 -19.73 -82.71
N TRP A 50 -49.87 -18.64 -83.36
CA TRP A 50 -50.80 -17.67 -82.81
C TRP A 50 -52.09 -17.61 -83.64
N SER A 51 -53.20 -17.21 -83.02
CA SER A 51 -54.51 -17.03 -83.64
C SER A 51 -55.22 -15.80 -83.05
N THR A 52 -56.09 -15.14 -83.80
CA THR A 52 -56.96 -14.07 -83.26
C THR A 52 -58.19 -14.61 -82.53
N THR A 53 -58.42 -15.92 -82.58
CA THR A 53 -59.49 -16.61 -81.85
C THR A 53 -58.97 -17.87 -81.16
N THR A 54 -59.50 -18.19 -79.98
CA THR A 54 -59.16 -19.42 -79.23
C THR A 54 -59.34 -20.68 -80.08
N GLY A 55 -58.31 -21.54 -80.15
CA GLY A 55 -58.29 -22.76 -80.99
C GLY A 55 -58.46 -22.53 -82.50
N GLY A 56 -58.27 -21.29 -82.98
CA GLY A 56 -58.49 -20.87 -84.36
C GLY A 56 -57.38 -21.27 -85.34
N VAL A 57 -57.43 -20.71 -86.56
CA VAL A 57 -56.40 -20.92 -87.59
C VAL A 57 -55.21 -19.99 -87.37
N ASN A 58 -54.03 -20.40 -87.85
CA ASN A 58 -52.80 -19.62 -87.74
C ASN A 58 -52.98 -18.18 -88.24
N ASP A 59 -52.49 -17.25 -87.44
CA ASP A 59 -52.27 -15.85 -87.79
C ASP A 59 -50.97 -15.69 -88.60
N THR A 60 -50.72 -14.48 -89.09
CA THR A 60 -49.54 -14.12 -89.87
C THR A 60 -48.41 -13.52 -89.05
N THR A 61 -48.65 -13.16 -87.78
CA THR A 61 -47.69 -12.50 -86.88
C THR A 61 -47.80 -13.01 -85.44
N ALA A 62 -46.65 -13.21 -84.78
CA ALA A 62 -46.57 -13.35 -83.33
C ALA A 62 -46.96 -12.02 -82.62
N PRO A 63 -47.31 -12.04 -81.33
CA PRO A 63 -47.68 -10.85 -80.56
C PRO A 63 -46.51 -9.85 -80.47
N GLY A 64 -46.78 -8.58 -80.74
CA GLY A 64 -45.86 -7.47 -80.50
C GLY A 64 -46.31 -6.54 -79.39
N SER A 65 -45.65 -5.38 -79.23
CA SER A 65 -45.83 -4.43 -78.13
C SER A 65 -47.20 -3.72 -78.05
N SER A 66 -48.16 -4.13 -78.88
CA SER A 66 -49.55 -3.63 -78.89
C SER A 66 -50.58 -4.76 -78.81
N ASP A 67 -50.10 -5.98 -78.55
CA ASP A 67 -50.91 -7.20 -78.53
C ASP A 67 -50.89 -7.83 -77.13
N ILE A 68 -51.99 -8.49 -76.76
CA ILE A 68 -52.07 -9.31 -75.54
C ILE A 68 -51.82 -10.77 -75.94
N ALA A 69 -50.79 -11.38 -75.35
CA ALA A 69 -50.46 -12.79 -75.54
C ALA A 69 -51.26 -13.67 -74.57
N THR A 70 -52.24 -14.41 -75.09
CA THR A 70 -53.18 -15.21 -74.30
C THR A 70 -52.92 -16.70 -74.43
N PHE A 71 -52.83 -17.38 -73.28
CA PHE A 71 -52.62 -18.83 -73.16
C PHE A 71 -53.85 -19.45 -72.50
N ASP A 72 -54.51 -20.39 -73.18
CA ASP A 72 -55.73 -21.04 -72.68
C ASP A 72 -55.70 -22.56 -72.86
N ALA A 73 -56.78 -23.24 -72.46
CA ALA A 73 -56.89 -24.69 -72.54
C ALA A 73 -56.79 -25.28 -73.97
N ASN A 74 -57.00 -24.47 -75.03
CA ASN A 74 -56.97 -24.91 -76.42
C ASN A 74 -55.57 -24.83 -77.06
N GLY A 75 -54.58 -24.24 -76.36
CA GLY A 75 -53.17 -24.18 -76.74
C GLY A 75 -52.25 -24.77 -75.67
N ASN A 76 -52.69 -25.77 -74.93
CA ASN A 76 -52.05 -26.19 -73.68
C ASN A 76 -50.71 -26.96 -73.85
N THR A 77 -49.67 -26.29 -74.33
CA THR A 77 -48.32 -26.84 -74.55
C THR A 77 -47.23 -25.88 -74.09
N ASN A 78 -46.05 -26.42 -73.76
CA ASN A 78 -44.92 -25.61 -73.31
C ASN A 78 -44.44 -24.63 -74.40
N VAL A 79 -44.09 -23.42 -73.98
CA VAL A 79 -43.64 -22.31 -74.83
C VAL A 79 -42.28 -21.83 -74.37
N ALA A 80 -41.33 -21.73 -75.30
CA ALA A 80 -40.02 -21.12 -75.04
C ALA A 80 -40.06 -19.63 -75.47
N LEU A 81 -39.80 -18.73 -74.53
CA LEU A 81 -39.51 -17.33 -74.79
C LEU A 81 -38.00 -17.25 -75.14
N ASP A 82 -37.67 -17.54 -76.39
CA ASP A 82 -36.30 -17.79 -76.88
C ASP A 82 -35.63 -16.58 -77.54
N THR A 83 -36.36 -15.48 -77.65
CA THR A 83 -35.95 -14.18 -78.18
C THR A 83 -36.73 -13.09 -77.45
N THR A 84 -36.23 -11.85 -77.44
CA THR A 84 -36.85 -10.73 -76.68
C THR A 84 -38.36 -10.68 -76.90
N VAL A 85 -39.10 -10.76 -75.79
CA VAL A 85 -40.55 -10.64 -75.77
C VAL A 85 -40.88 -9.22 -75.37
N ASN A 86 -41.70 -8.55 -76.19
CA ASN A 86 -42.24 -7.23 -75.90
C ASN A 86 -43.69 -7.22 -76.35
N VAL A 87 -44.61 -7.32 -75.39
CA VAL A 87 -46.06 -7.41 -75.59
C VAL A 87 -46.77 -6.38 -74.74
N ASP A 88 -47.99 -6.03 -75.10
CA ASP A 88 -48.80 -5.09 -74.31
C ASP A 88 -49.35 -5.75 -73.04
N GLY A 89 -49.64 -7.07 -73.10
CA GLY A 89 -50.10 -7.85 -71.95
C GLY A 89 -49.82 -9.35 -72.10
N ILE A 90 -49.79 -10.07 -70.98
CA ILE A 90 -49.73 -11.55 -70.94
C ILE A 90 -50.91 -12.05 -70.11
N ASP A 91 -51.73 -12.94 -70.67
CA ASP A 91 -52.91 -13.51 -70.01
C ASP A 91 -52.85 -15.04 -70.04
N ILE A 92 -52.56 -15.67 -68.90
CA ILE A 92 -52.55 -17.12 -68.71
C ILE A 92 -53.86 -17.53 -68.05
N ASN A 93 -54.81 -17.95 -68.88
CA ASN A 93 -56.16 -18.27 -68.47
C ASN A 93 -56.27 -19.61 -67.72
N SER A 94 -57.36 -19.76 -66.96
CA SER A 94 -57.70 -21.01 -66.28
C SER A 94 -57.77 -22.19 -67.27
N GLY A 95 -57.07 -23.29 -66.98
CA GLY A 95 -57.01 -24.48 -67.83
C GLY A 95 -55.79 -24.57 -68.75
N TYR A 96 -54.95 -23.53 -68.83
CA TYR A 96 -53.60 -23.68 -69.36
C TYR A 96 -52.69 -24.24 -68.26
N THR A 97 -52.24 -25.49 -68.39
CA THR A 97 -51.46 -26.21 -67.38
C THR A 97 -49.99 -26.41 -67.78
N ALA A 98 -49.56 -25.83 -68.89
CA ALA A 98 -48.22 -25.96 -69.44
C ALA A 98 -47.27 -24.86 -68.95
N THR A 99 -46.02 -24.87 -69.43
CA THR A 99 -44.96 -23.97 -68.97
C THR A 99 -44.54 -22.95 -70.03
N LEU A 100 -44.56 -21.66 -69.69
CA LEU A 100 -43.82 -20.59 -70.37
C LEU A 100 -42.42 -20.50 -69.77
N THR A 101 -41.39 -20.71 -70.57
CA THR A 101 -39.99 -20.68 -70.10
C THR A 101 -39.25 -19.49 -70.71
N GLN A 102 -38.81 -18.55 -69.87
CA GLN A 102 -37.85 -17.52 -70.28
C GLN A 102 -36.51 -18.20 -70.57
N SER A 103 -35.99 -18.04 -71.79
CA SER A 103 -34.66 -18.55 -72.11
C SER A 103 -33.57 -17.65 -71.53
N ALA A 104 -32.37 -18.20 -71.32
CA ALA A 104 -31.25 -17.43 -70.79
C ALA A 104 -30.95 -16.19 -71.64
N SER A 105 -30.66 -15.08 -70.98
CA SER A 105 -30.38 -13.76 -71.57
C SER A 105 -31.52 -13.12 -72.38
N VAL A 106 -32.75 -13.65 -72.33
CA VAL A 106 -33.92 -13.10 -73.04
C VAL A 106 -34.74 -12.20 -72.14
N THR A 107 -34.88 -10.92 -72.49
CA THR A 107 -35.75 -9.98 -71.75
C THR A 107 -37.22 -10.20 -72.08
N VAL A 108 -38.08 -10.01 -71.08
CA VAL A 108 -39.54 -10.03 -71.23
C VAL A 108 -40.07 -8.68 -70.77
N THR A 109 -40.75 -7.97 -71.66
CA THR A 109 -41.43 -6.70 -71.36
C THR A 109 -42.93 -6.87 -71.58
N VAL A 110 -43.72 -6.50 -70.58
CA VAL A 110 -45.18 -6.49 -70.57
C VAL A 110 -45.63 -5.06 -70.35
N GLY A 111 -46.38 -4.51 -71.29
CA GLY A 111 -46.91 -3.14 -71.24
C GLY A 111 -48.06 -2.96 -70.24
N ASP A 112 -48.90 -1.97 -70.52
CA ASP A 112 -49.95 -1.50 -69.61
C ASP A 112 -51.22 -2.37 -69.62
N ALA A 113 -51.29 -3.40 -70.48
CA ALA A 113 -52.42 -4.34 -70.54
C ALA A 113 -52.32 -5.51 -69.55
N ASP A 114 -51.50 -5.35 -68.52
CA ASP A 114 -51.30 -6.23 -67.36
C ASP A 114 -50.64 -7.60 -67.66
N TYR A 115 -50.12 -8.19 -66.59
CA TYR A 115 -49.80 -9.61 -66.49
C TYR A 115 -50.88 -10.29 -65.64
N ASP A 116 -51.69 -11.19 -66.23
CA ASP A 116 -52.71 -11.97 -65.53
C ASP A 116 -52.40 -13.48 -65.61
N GLN A 117 -52.36 -14.16 -64.47
CA GLN A 117 -52.12 -15.59 -64.38
C GLN A 117 -53.12 -16.28 -63.46
N ALA A 118 -54.01 -17.08 -64.07
CA ALA A 118 -55.00 -17.91 -63.38
C ALA A 118 -54.61 -19.39 -63.27
N ASP A 119 -53.65 -19.89 -64.06
CA ASP A 119 -53.17 -21.29 -64.06
C ASP A 119 -51.74 -21.38 -64.64
N GLY A 120 -51.21 -22.59 -64.85
CA GLY A 120 -49.97 -22.82 -65.60
C GLY A 120 -48.69 -22.45 -64.86
N ILE A 121 -47.54 -22.55 -65.54
CA ILE A 121 -46.22 -22.24 -64.98
C ILE A 121 -45.52 -21.19 -65.82
N PHE A 122 -45.10 -20.08 -65.22
CA PHE A 122 -44.10 -19.17 -65.79
C PHE A 122 -42.76 -19.46 -65.12
N ALA A 123 -41.74 -19.78 -65.90
CA ALA A 123 -40.40 -20.12 -65.44
C ALA A 123 -39.37 -19.10 -65.95
N GLY A 124 -39.01 -18.13 -65.10
CA GLY A 124 -37.98 -17.14 -65.35
C GLY A 124 -36.56 -17.73 -65.37
N SER A 125 -35.63 -17.02 -66.02
CA SER A 125 -34.20 -17.33 -66.12
C SER A 125 -33.38 -16.23 -65.44
N ASP A 126 -32.55 -15.49 -66.17
CA ASP A 126 -31.50 -14.60 -65.65
C ASP A 126 -31.56 -13.17 -66.19
N ALA A 127 -32.37 -12.93 -67.22
CA ALA A 127 -32.58 -11.61 -67.83
C ALA A 127 -33.80 -10.89 -67.24
N ALA A 128 -33.87 -9.58 -67.45
CA ALA A 128 -34.91 -8.74 -66.87
C ALA A 128 -36.33 -9.14 -67.31
N ILE A 129 -37.25 -9.07 -66.36
CA ILE A 129 -38.70 -9.15 -66.58
C ILE A 129 -39.26 -7.79 -66.18
N ASP A 130 -39.83 -7.07 -67.13
CA ASP A 130 -40.32 -5.71 -66.95
C ASP A 130 -41.83 -5.69 -67.16
N ILE A 131 -42.58 -5.21 -66.19
CA ILE A 131 -44.05 -5.21 -66.20
C ILE A 131 -44.53 -3.81 -65.86
N ASP A 132 -44.92 -3.06 -66.89
CA ASP A 132 -45.37 -1.67 -66.76
C ASP A 132 -46.76 -1.59 -66.08
N GLY A 133 -47.65 -2.56 -66.37
CA GLY A 133 -49.02 -2.64 -65.81
C GLY A 133 -49.16 -3.41 -64.49
N ARG A 134 -50.38 -3.89 -64.19
CA ARG A 134 -50.67 -4.68 -62.98
C ARG A 134 -50.08 -6.08 -63.08
N PHE A 135 -49.65 -6.62 -61.93
CA PHE A 135 -49.29 -8.02 -61.80
C PHE A 135 -50.40 -8.74 -61.04
N ILE A 136 -51.11 -9.66 -61.69
CA ILE A 136 -52.25 -10.38 -61.13
C ILE A 136 -51.96 -11.88 -61.18
N GLN A 137 -51.93 -12.52 -60.01
CA GLN A 137 -51.84 -13.97 -59.90
C GLN A 137 -53.02 -14.48 -59.07
N THR A 138 -53.88 -15.25 -59.71
CA THR A 138 -55.03 -15.92 -59.09
C THR A 138 -54.87 -17.45 -59.04
N GLY A 139 -53.87 -18.00 -59.73
CA GLY A 139 -53.50 -19.42 -59.72
C GLY A 139 -52.15 -19.70 -60.40
N GLY A 140 -51.81 -20.98 -60.60
CA GLY A 140 -50.55 -21.38 -61.25
C GLY A 140 -49.27 -21.15 -60.42
N THR A 141 -48.11 -21.26 -61.06
CA THR A 141 -46.79 -20.98 -60.47
C THR A 141 -46.06 -19.93 -61.31
N PHE A 142 -45.58 -18.86 -60.68
CA PHE A 142 -44.71 -17.85 -61.28
C PHE A 142 -43.34 -17.95 -60.63
N THR A 143 -42.29 -18.22 -61.42
CA THR A 143 -40.90 -18.13 -60.97
C THR A 143 -40.28 -16.92 -61.65
N ALA A 144 -39.88 -15.93 -60.86
CA ALA A 144 -39.25 -14.70 -61.32
C ALA A 144 -37.85 -14.97 -61.92
N THR A 145 -37.19 -13.92 -62.38
CA THR A 145 -35.81 -13.99 -62.88
C THR A 145 -34.79 -13.96 -61.72
N THR A 146 -33.62 -14.55 -61.90
CA THR A 146 -32.45 -14.35 -61.01
C THR A 146 -31.83 -12.95 -61.17
N GLY A 147 -32.22 -12.21 -62.21
CA GLY A 147 -31.85 -10.82 -62.46
C GLY A 147 -32.81 -9.83 -61.79
N THR A 148 -33.27 -8.82 -62.54
CA THR A 148 -34.23 -7.82 -62.05
C THR A 148 -35.64 -8.07 -62.59
N MET A 149 -36.63 -8.11 -61.71
CA MET A 149 -38.04 -7.98 -62.07
C MET A 149 -38.49 -6.55 -61.72
N SER A 150 -38.78 -5.74 -62.72
CA SER A 150 -39.37 -4.41 -62.53
C SER A 150 -40.89 -4.50 -62.58
N TRP A 151 -41.56 -3.75 -61.71
CA TRP A 151 -43.01 -3.65 -61.67
C TRP A 151 -43.47 -2.20 -61.53
N GLY A 152 -44.41 -1.82 -62.40
CA GLY A 152 -44.99 -0.50 -62.54
C GLY A 152 -44.27 0.35 -63.58
N THR A 153 -44.95 1.38 -64.09
CA THR A 153 -44.37 2.34 -65.04
C THR A 153 -43.91 3.65 -64.40
N ILE A 154 -42.95 4.34 -65.04
CA ILE A 154 -42.45 5.67 -64.65
C ILE A 154 -43.37 6.85 -65.04
N ASN A 155 -44.43 6.65 -65.83
CA ASN A 155 -45.09 7.74 -66.57
C ASN A 155 -46.64 7.81 -66.55
N GLU A 156 -47.36 7.26 -65.56
CA GLU A 156 -48.83 7.26 -65.58
C GLU A 156 -49.54 7.64 -64.25
N SER A 157 -50.81 8.05 -64.37
CA SER A 157 -51.73 8.45 -63.29
C SER A 157 -52.67 7.33 -62.81
N VAL A 158 -52.44 6.09 -63.24
CA VAL A 158 -53.29 4.91 -62.93
C VAL A 158 -52.63 4.07 -61.84
N ALA A 159 -53.43 3.42 -61.01
CA ALA A 159 -52.93 2.60 -59.91
C ALA A 159 -52.50 1.21 -60.43
N ASP A 160 -51.19 0.92 -60.36
CA ASP A 160 -50.68 -0.41 -60.67
C ASP A 160 -50.59 -1.19 -59.37
N ASN A 161 -51.28 -2.32 -59.31
CA ASN A 161 -51.32 -3.19 -58.14
C ASN A 161 -50.63 -4.52 -58.45
N MET A 162 -49.94 -5.05 -57.44
CA MET A 162 -49.47 -6.42 -57.43
C MET A 162 -50.44 -7.21 -56.57
N THR A 163 -51.34 -7.96 -57.22
CA THR A 163 -52.45 -8.69 -56.61
C THR A 163 -52.22 -10.20 -56.70
N LEU A 164 -51.87 -10.86 -55.60
CA LEU A 164 -51.62 -12.30 -55.54
C LEU A 164 -52.63 -12.95 -54.60
N THR A 165 -53.77 -13.37 -55.14
CA THR A 165 -54.88 -13.96 -54.38
C THR A 165 -54.95 -15.49 -54.52
N GLY A 166 -54.02 -16.09 -55.27
CA GLY A 166 -53.86 -17.54 -55.39
C GLY A 166 -52.63 -17.91 -56.23
N GLY A 167 -52.24 -19.18 -56.22
CA GLY A 167 -51.04 -19.67 -56.92
C GLY A 167 -49.77 -19.69 -56.05
N THR A 168 -48.61 -19.76 -56.68
CA THR A 168 -47.28 -19.74 -56.01
C THR A 168 -46.35 -18.78 -56.74
N PHE A 169 -45.73 -17.85 -55.99
CA PHE A 169 -44.70 -16.94 -56.49
C PHE A 169 -43.34 -17.36 -55.94
N ASN A 170 -42.36 -17.58 -56.81
CA ASN A 170 -40.97 -17.90 -56.45
C ASN A 170 -40.07 -16.75 -56.93
N HIS A 171 -39.43 -16.03 -56.01
CA HIS A 171 -38.55 -14.88 -56.34
C HIS A 171 -37.25 -15.26 -57.08
N ASN A 172 -36.87 -16.55 -57.10
CA ASN A 172 -35.71 -17.08 -57.85
C ASN A 172 -34.36 -16.41 -57.54
N GLY A 173 -34.18 -15.86 -56.34
CA GLY A 173 -32.96 -15.15 -55.95
C GLY A 173 -32.68 -13.82 -56.68
N GLY A 174 -33.64 -13.26 -57.42
CA GLY A 174 -33.50 -11.97 -58.09
C GLY A 174 -33.84 -10.76 -57.22
N THR A 175 -33.85 -9.59 -57.84
CA THR A 175 -34.26 -8.32 -57.24
C THR A 175 -35.60 -7.88 -57.82
N VAL A 176 -36.58 -7.58 -56.97
CA VAL A 176 -37.79 -6.87 -57.37
C VAL A 176 -37.55 -5.37 -57.25
N VAL A 177 -37.75 -4.64 -58.34
CA VAL A 177 -37.69 -3.19 -58.38
C VAL A 177 -39.10 -2.65 -58.56
N ILE A 178 -39.51 -1.76 -57.66
CA ILE A 178 -40.76 -1.02 -57.82
C ILE A 178 -40.44 0.29 -58.51
N GLU A 179 -40.99 0.48 -59.71
CA GLU A 179 -40.83 1.68 -60.51
C GLU A 179 -42.10 2.57 -60.40
N GLY A 180 -41.89 3.88 -60.34
CA GLY A 180 -43.02 4.81 -60.28
C GLY A 180 -42.68 6.29 -60.13
N ASN A 181 -43.57 7.14 -60.66
CA ASN A 181 -43.67 8.58 -60.40
C ASN A 181 -45.16 8.94 -60.29
N CYS A 182 -45.74 8.83 -59.10
CA CYS A 182 -47.20 8.91 -58.94
C CYS A 182 -47.74 10.30 -58.58
N GLY A 183 -46.97 11.37 -58.79
CA GLY A 183 -47.38 12.71 -58.38
C GLY A 183 -47.74 12.75 -56.88
N SER A 184 -48.95 13.20 -56.53
CA SER A 184 -49.42 13.35 -55.15
C SER A 184 -50.37 12.26 -54.63
N HIS A 185 -50.43 11.08 -55.26
CA HIS A 185 -51.42 10.04 -54.95
C HIS A 185 -50.80 8.66 -54.63
N ASN A 186 -51.38 7.94 -53.67
CA ASN A 186 -51.07 6.52 -53.37
C ASN A 186 -51.54 5.64 -54.53
N CYS A 187 -50.60 5.11 -55.31
CA CYS A 187 -50.88 4.47 -56.60
C CYS A 187 -50.43 3.01 -56.71
N LYS A 188 -49.57 2.51 -55.80
CA LYS A 188 -49.09 1.13 -55.83
C LYS A 188 -49.52 0.39 -54.57
N THR A 189 -50.19 -0.75 -54.76
CA THR A 189 -50.64 -1.61 -53.66
C THR A 189 -50.09 -3.02 -53.83
N PHE A 190 -49.48 -3.54 -52.77
CA PHE A 190 -49.34 -4.99 -52.60
C PHE A 190 -50.61 -5.52 -51.93
N ASP A 191 -51.32 -6.38 -52.63
CA ASP A 191 -52.53 -7.07 -52.14
C ASP A 191 -52.33 -8.57 -52.33
N VAL A 192 -51.92 -9.26 -51.28
CA VAL A 192 -51.51 -10.68 -51.32
C VAL A 192 -52.39 -11.49 -50.39
N ASP A 193 -52.48 -12.82 -50.57
CA ASP A 193 -53.39 -13.64 -49.76
C ASP A 193 -53.07 -13.57 -48.25
N THR A 194 -51.78 -13.61 -47.90
CA THR A 194 -51.29 -13.39 -46.51
C THR A 194 -49.84 -12.92 -46.47
N THR A 195 -48.95 -13.59 -47.21
CA THR A 195 -47.51 -13.33 -47.19
C THR A 195 -46.91 -13.48 -48.58
N LEU A 196 -46.05 -12.53 -48.95
CA LEU A 196 -45.21 -12.62 -50.16
C LEU A 196 -43.74 -12.52 -49.76
N THR A 197 -42.95 -13.51 -50.16
CA THR A 197 -41.50 -13.54 -49.94
C THR A 197 -40.75 -13.12 -51.19
N LEU A 198 -39.90 -12.12 -51.05
CA LEU A 198 -38.99 -11.57 -52.05
C LEU A 198 -37.55 -11.80 -51.60
N ASN A 199 -36.62 -11.92 -52.54
CA ASN A 199 -35.19 -11.95 -52.21
C ASN A 199 -34.69 -10.52 -51.95
N ASN A 200 -34.39 -9.73 -52.98
CA ASN A 200 -34.08 -8.31 -52.79
C ASN A 200 -35.28 -7.45 -53.19
N LEU A 201 -35.48 -6.33 -52.50
CA LEU A 201 -36.50 -5.34 -52.85
C LEU A 201 -35.86 -3.96 -52.93
N THR A 202 -35.97 -3.33 -54.10
CA THR A 202 -35.52 -1.95 -54.31
C THR A 202 -36.71 -1.08 -54.69
N MET A 203 -36.87 0.03 -53.97
CA MET A 203 -37.82 1.07 -54.33
C MET A 203 -37.00 2.19 -54.98
N SER A 204 -37.04 2.31 -56.30
CA SER A 204 -36.20 3.30 -57.01
C SER A 204 -37.07 4.36 -57.70
N ASN A 205 -37.07 5.58 -57.16
CA ASN A 205 -37.19 6.83 -57.94
C ASN A 205 -37.10 8.07 -57.03
N GLY A 206 -36.49 9.14 -57.54
CA GLY A 206 -36.25 10.42 -56.84
C GLY A 206 -37.46 11.37 -56.74
N GLY A 207 -38.67 10.83 -56.54
CA GLY A 207 -39.92 11.59 -56.41
C GLY A 207 -40.75 11.15 -55.19
N ASN A 208 -41.72 11.96 -54.78
CA ASN A 208 -42.54 11.77 -53.58
C ASN A 208 -43.63 10.69 -53.80
N PHE A 209 -43.29 9.39 -53.85
CA PHE A 209 -44.25 8.30 -54.04
C PHE A 209 -44.38 7.40 -52.80
N SER A 210 -45.51 6.72 -52.68
CA SER A 210 -45.81 5.81 -51.56
C SER A 210 -46.30 4.45 -52.05
N VAL A 211 -45.93 3.40 -51.34
CA VAL A 211 -46.43 2.04 -51.53
C VAL A 211 -47.33 1.68 -50.35
N THR A 212 -48.47 1.08 -50.63
CA THR A 212 -49.39 0.57 -49.60
C THR A 212 -49.31 -0.96 -49.58
N ILE A 213 -49.09 -1.54 -48.40
CA ILE A 213 -49.32 -2.97 -48.18
C ILE A 213 -50.72 -3.10 -47.60
N THR A 214 -51.59 -3.91 -48.22
CA THR A 214 -52.96 -4.11 -47.73
C THR A 214 -52.94 -4.54 -46.26
N SER A 215 -53.88 -4.02 -45.47
CA SER A 215 -53.94 -4.30 -44.04
C SER A 215 -54.21 -5.79 -43.78
N GLY A 216 -53.29 -6.45 -43.07
CA GLY A 216 -53.31 -7.88 -42.82
C GLY A 216 -52.22 -8.65 -43.56
N ASP A 217 -51.63 -8.02 -44.58
CA ASP A 217 -50.64 -8.65 -45.46
C ASP A 217 -49.22 -8.41 -44.97
N THR A 218 -48.33 -9.33 -45.32
CA THR A 218 -46.89 -9.27 -44.99
C THR A 218 -46.03 -9.39 -46.24
N ILE A 219 -45.08 -8.47 -46.42
CA ILE A 219 -44.02 -8.58 -47.43
C ILE A 219 -42.72 -8.93 -46.71
N VAL A 220 -42.15 -10.09 -47.00
CA VAL A 220 -40.87 -10.57 -46.46
C VAL A 220 -39.76 -10.31 -47.47
N VAL A 221 -38.69 -9.65 -47.06
CA VAL A 221 -37.48 -9.41 -47.87
C VAL A 221 -36.32 -10.17 -47.26
N GLU A 222 -35.92 -11.29 -47.89
CA GLU A 222 -34.86 -12.18 -47.38
C GLU A 222 -33.44 -11.57 -47.52
N GLY A 223 -33.23 -10.81 -48.58
CA GLY A 223 -31.99 -10.11 -48.94
C GLY A 223 -32.08 -8.60 -48.69
N ASP A 224 -31.42 -7.81 -49.53
CA ASP A 224 -31.27 -6.37 -49.32
C ASP A 224 -32.58 -5.61 -49.62
N TYR A 225 -32.95 -4.71 -48.71
CA TYR A 225 -34.03 -3.74 -48.86
C TYR A 225 -33.45 -2.34 -49.06
N ILE A 226 -33.67 -1.77 -50.24
CA ILE A 226 -33.24 -0.42 -50.59
C ILE A 226 -34.47 0.48 -50.71
N ALA A 227 -34.61 1.42 -49.80
CA ALA A 227 -35.76 2.32 -49.73
C ALA A 227 -35.39 3.76 -50.13
N SER A 228 -36.22 4.37 -50.97
CA SER A 228 -36.19 5.83 -51.21
C SER A 228 -37.55 6.51 -51.02
N ASN A 229 -38.54 5.82 -50.44
CA ASN A 229 -39.95 6.22 -50.46
C ASN A 229 -40.74 5.72 -49.23
N ASP A 230 -42.02 6.13 -49.13
CA ASP A 230 -42.92 5.77 -48.03
C ASP A 230 -43.57 4.39 -48.21
N VAL A 231 -43.60 3.58 -47.14
CA VAL A 231 -44.44 2.37 -47.05
C VAL A 231 -45.53 2.57 -46.01
N HIS A 232 -46.79 2.40 -46.39
CA HIS A 232 -47.95 2.59 -45.53
C HIS A 232 -48.70 1.27 -45.29
N THR A 233 -49.20 1.11 -44.06
CA THR A 233 -50.01 -0.03 -43.60
C THR A 233 -49.36 -1.41 -43.82
N GLY A 234 -50.05 -2.49 -43.47
CA GLY A 234 -49.49 -3.86 -43.55
C GLY A 234 -48.22 -4.09 -42.72
N ILE A 235 -47.51 -5.17 -43.02
CA ILE A 235 -46.26 -5.56 -42.37
C ILE A 235 -45.14 -5.66 -43.41
N LEU A 236 -44.03 -4.98 -43.15
CA LEU A 236 -42.77 -5.13 -43.89
C LEU A 236 -41.78 -5.91 -43.01
N GLU A 237 -41.49 -7.14 -43.37
CA GLU A 237 -40.55 -8.03 -42.68
C GLU A 237 -39.21 -8.05 -43.41
N LEU A 238 -38.13 -7.66 -42.71
CA LEU A 238 -36.80 -7.45 -43.27
C LEU A 238 -35.82 -8.43 -42.63
N GLN A 239 -35.16 -9.26 -43.45
CA GLN A 239 -34.17 -10.26 -43.00
C GLN A 239 -32.75 -9.98 -43.50
N GLY A 240 -32.56 -9.21 -44.57
CA GLY A 240 -31.25 -8.73 -45.04
C GLY A 240 -30.99 -7.25 -44.71
N ASN A 241 -30.00 -6.63 -45.36
CA ASN A 241 -29.57 -5.28 -45.02
C ASN A 241 -30.60 -4.24 -45.45
N VAL A 242 -30.61 -3.11 -44.74
CA VAL A 242 -31.48 -1.97 -45.03
C VAL A 242 -30.62 -0.78 -45.41
N THR A 243 -30.86 -0.23 -46.59
CA THR A 243 -30.24 1.03 -47.03
C THR A 243 -31.33 2.00 -47.42
N ALA A 244 -31.21 3.23 -46.97
CA ALA A 244 -32.22 4.22 -47.30
C ALA A 244 -31.67 5.63 -47.48
N THR A 245 -32.10 6.30 -48.56
CA THR A 245 -31.36 7.45 -49.13
C THR A 245 -32.12 8.78 -49.12
N THR A 246 -33.39 8.80 -48.72
CA THR A 246 -34.26 9.99 -48.67
C THR A 246 -35.18 9.90 -47.45
N GLY A 247 -35.48 11.04 -46.81
CA GLY A 247 -36.41 11.04 -45.66
C GLY A 247 -37.85 10.78 -46.10
N SER A 248 -38.52 9.82 -45.46
CA SER A 248 -39.97 9.54 -45.61
C SER A 248 -40.69 9.60 -44.26
N GLN A 249 -42.00 9.32 -44.20
CA GLN A 249 -42.86 9.22 -43.01
C GLN A 249 -43.72 7.94 -43.00
N GLY A 250 -43.22 6.83 -43.54
CA GLY A 250 -43.98 5.60 -43.74
C GLY A 250 -44.55 5.02 -42.43
N THR A 251 -45.78 4.51 -42.47
CA THR A 251 -46.55 4.06 -41.29
C THR A 251 -46.71 2.54 -41.17
N ALA A 252 -46.12 1.76 -42.08
CA ALA A 252 -46.13 0.29 -42.01
C ALA A 252 -45.45 -0.23 -40.72
N LEU A 253 -45.89 -1.38 -40.22
CA LEU A 253 -45.15 -2.11 -39.17
C LEU A 253 -43.88 -2.69 -39.79
N VAL A 254 -42.71 -2.36 -39.25
CA VAL A 254 -41.43 -2.90 -39.72
C VAL A 254 -40.89 -3.92 -38.72
N ASN A 255 -40.73 -5.15 -39.20
CA ASN A 255 -40.22 -6.26 -38.40
C ASN A 255 -38.82 -6.66 -38.89
N PHE A 256 -37.82 -6.57 -38.04
CA PHE A 256 -36.52 -7.19 -38.29
C PHE A 256 -36.54 -8.64 -37.80
N THR A 257 -36.34 -9.59 -38.70
CA THR A 257 -36.38 -11.04 -38.41
C THR A 257 -35.17 -11.75 -39.03
N GLY A 258 -35.21 -13.09 -39.16
CA GLY A 258 -34.11 -13.89 -39.68
C GLY A 258 -32.94 -14.05 -38.69
N THR A 259 -31.97 -14.89 -39.06
CA THR A 259 -30.85 -15.31 -38.17
C THR A 259 -29.52 -14.61 -38.43
N ASN A 260 -29.40 -13.92 -39.58
CA ASN A 260 -28.18 -13.25 -40.01
C ASN A 260 -28.06 -11.85 -39.38
N ASN A 261 -26.83 -11.33 -39.32
CA ASN A 261 -26.61 -9.92 -38.99
C ASN A 261 -27.15 -9.03 -40.12
N GLN A 262 -27.77 -7.91 -39.75
CA GLN A 262 -28.31 -6.92 -40.66
C GLN A 262 -27.64 -5.58 -40.40
N VAL A 263 -27.25 -4.90 -41.47
CA VAL A 263 -26.76 -3.53 -41.42
C VAL A 263 -27.90 -2.60 -41.80
N VAL A 264 -28.11 -1.56 -41.01
CA VAL A 264 -29.06 -0.48 -41.28
C VAL A 264 -28.28 0.80 -41.52
N ASP A 265 -28.30 1.29 -42.76
CA ASP A 265 -27.70 2.55 -43.16
C ASP A 265 -28.79 3.50 -43.67
N LEU A 266 -29.01 4.58 -42.92
CA LEU A 266 -30.00 5.62 -43.17
C LEU A 266 -29.32 6.95 -43.54
N THR A 267 -28.07 6.91 -44.03
CA THR A 267 -27.33 8.09 -44.43
C THR A 267 -28.12 8.90 -45.48
N GLY A 268 -28.53 10.12 -45.11
CA GLY A 268 -29.32 11.02 -45.97
C GLY A 268 -30.84 10.92 -45.79
N ALA A 269 -31.32 10.06 -44.89
CA ALA A 269 -32.72 9.86 -44.61
C ALA A 269 -33.11 10.23 -43.18
N LEU A 270 -33.99 11.22 -43.02
CA LEU A 270 -34.65 11.51 -41.75
C LEU A 270 -36.06 10.90 -41.77
N GLY A 271 -36.39 10.00 -40.84
CA GLY A 271 -37.78 9.63 -40.52
C GLY A 271 -38.46 8.49 -41.30
N ILE A 272 -37.73 7.70 -42.11
CA ILE A 272 -38.33 6.70 -43.03
C ILE A 272 -39.35 5.75 -42.38
N PHE A 273 -39.11 5.38 -41.12
CA PHE A 273 -39.98 4.49 -40.36
C PHE A 273 -40.66 5.29 -39.26
N ASN A 274 -41.88 5.77 -39.52
CA ASN A 274 -42.76 6.37 -38.51
C ASN A 274 -43.81 5.38 -37.97
N GLY A 275 -43.95 4.21 -38.61
CA GLY A 275 -44.69 3.08 -38.10
C GLY A 275 -43.93 2.35 -36.98
N ASN A 276 -44.62 1.44 -36.28
CA ASN A 276 -43.99 0.68 -35.21
C ASN A 276 -42.82 -0.16 -35.74
N ILE A 277 -41.80 -0.31 -34.93
CA ILE A 277 -40.62 -1.10 -35.24
C ILE A 277 -40.54 -2.24 -34.23
N THR A 278 -40.33 -3.45 -34.72
CA THR A 278 -40.11 -4.63 -33.87
C THR A 278 -38.86 -5.36 -34.33
N VAL A 279 -37.97 -5.67 -33.38
CA VAL A 279 -36.85 -6.59 -33.59
C VAL A 279 -37.22 -7.92 -32.94
N ASN A 280 -37.32 -8.97 -33.76
CA ASN A 280 -37.69 -10.30 -33.33
C ASN A 280 -36.80 -11.33 -34.04
N LYS A 281 -35.51 -11.29 -33.71
CA LYS A 281 -34.51 -12.17 -34.31
C LYS A 281 -34.18 -13.33 -33.37
N PRO A 282 -34.27 -14.59 -33.82
CA PRO A 282 -33.79 -15.74 -33.06
C PRO A 282 -32.28 -15.68 -32.77
N SER A 283 -31.52 -15.06 -33.67
CA SER A 283 -30.08 -14.82 -33.55
C SER A 283 -29.66 -13.67 -34.48
N GLY A 284 -28.46 -13.12 -34.24
CA GLY A 284 -27.89 -12.06 -35.07
C GLY A 284 -28.27 -10.66 -34.60
N VAL A 285 -27.58 -9.67 -35.16
CA VAL A 285 -27.62 -8.28 -34.72
C VAL A 285 -28.26 -7.39 -35.79
N VAL A 286 -29.09 -6.42 -35.40
CA VAL A 286 -29.47 -5.26 -36.20
C VAL A 286 -28.53 -4.11 -35.83
N ARG A 287 -27.56 -3.84 -36.70
CA ARG A 287 -26.50 -2.86 -36.45
C ARG A 287 -26.73 -1.61 -37.28
N PHE A 288 -26.81 -0.46 -36.63
CA PHE A 288 -26.95 0.84 -37.28
C PHE A 288 -25.57 1.42 -37.64
N ASP A 289 -25.34 1.73 -38.92
CA ASP A 289 -24.09 2.32 -39.43
C ASP A 289 -24.19 3.81 -39.74
N SER A 290 -25.37 4.39 -39.54
CA SER A 290 -25.61 5.83 -39.56
C SER A 290 -26.45 6.25 -38.36
N ASP A 291 -26.50 7.55 -38.08
CA ASP A 291 -27.46 8.10 -37.13
C ASP A 291 -28.89 7.74 -37.56
N ALA A 292 -29.74 7.42 -36.59
CA ALA A 292 -31.13 7.06 -36.79
C ALA A 292 -32.02 7.87 -35.84
N THR A 293 -33.13 8.41 -36.35
CA THR A 293 -34.12 9.12 -35.54
C THR A 293 -35.52 8.57 -35.83
N PHE A 294 -36.20 8.17 -34.77
CA PHE A 294 -37.53 7.60 -34.72
C PHE A 294 -38.43 8.51 -33.86
N ASP A 295 -39.06 9.49 -34.50
CA ASP A 295 -39.83 10.56 -33.85
C ASP A 295 -41.34 10.53 -34.15
N GLY A 296 -41.81 9.44 -34.78
CA GLY A 296 -43.22 9.23 -35.10
C GLY A 296 -44.14 9.29 -33.88
N SER A 297 -45.18 10.12 -33.94
CA SER A 297 -46.14 10.25 -32.83
C SER A 297 -46.90 8.94 -32.59
N GLY A 298 -46.77 8.38 -31.38
CA GLY A 298 -47.45 7.13 -31.01
C GLY A 298 -46.77 5.85 -31.52
N GLN A 299 -45.59 5.98 -32.12
CA GLN A 299 -44.74 4.87 -32.53
C GLN A 299 -44.31 4.01 -31.33
N THR A 300 -44.01 2.73 -31.54
CA THR A 300 -43.27 1.87 -30.59
C THR A 300 -41.97 1.35 -31.21
N PHE A 301 -40.97 1.12 -30.37
CA PHE A 301 -39.72 0.46 -30.76
C PHE A 301 -39.50 -0.72 -29.81
N ASP A 302 -39.85 -1.93 -30.24
CA ASP A 302 -39.91 -3.10 -29.38
C ASP A 302 -38.82 -4.11 -29.78
N ILE A 303 -37.86 -4.38 -28.89
CA ILE A 303 -36.86 -5.44 -29.04
C ILE A 303 -37.39 -6.67 -28.31
N THR A 304 -38.11 -7.51 -29.04
CA THR A 304 -38.73 -8.73 -28.48
C THR A 304 -37.74 -9.88 -28.34
N SER A 305 -36.83 -10.01 -29.30
CA SER A 305 -35.70 -10.94 -29.27
C SER A 305 -34.58 -10.50 -30.21
N GLY A 306 -33.34 -10.87 -29.92
CA GLY A 306 -32.15 -10.48 -30.70
C GLY A 306 -31.50 -9.20 -30.18
N GLU A 307 -30.55 -8.66 -30.94
CA GLU A 307 -29.75 -7.50 -30.55
C GLU A 307 -29.92 -6.31 -31.49
N VAL A 308 -29.99 -5.11 -30.93
CA VAL A 308 -29.83 -3.84 -31.63
C VAL A 308 -28.53 -3.18 -31.17
N GLU A 309 -27.67 -2.81 -32.12
CA GLU A 309 -26.36 -2.21 -31.85
C GLU A 309 -26.24 -0.85 -32.57
N ALA A 310 -25.81 0.18 -31.85
CA ALA A 310 -25.62 1.51 -32.43
C ALA A 310 -24.26 1.73 -33.10
N ASN A 311 -23.25 0.88 -32.88
CA ASN A 311 -21.94 0.95 -33.54
C ASN A 311 -21.31 2.36 -33.57
N GLY A 312 -21.49 3.14 -32.49
CA GLY A 312 -20.97 4.50 -32.34
C GLY A 312 -21.82 5.61 -33.00
N THR A 313 -23.01 5.29 -33.51
CA THR A 313 -23.97 6.26 -34.07
C THR A 313 -25.00 6.69 -33.04
N ASN A 314 -25.72 7.78 -33.33
CA ASN A 314 -26.82 8.25 -32.51
C ASN A 314 -28.11 7.53 -32.90
N ILE A 315 -28.67 6.73 -31.99
CA ILE A 315 -30.04 6.19 -32.11
C ILE A 315 -30.97 7.01 -31.22
N ASN A 316 -31.80 7.85 -31.83
CA ASN A 316 -32.77 8.71 -31.16
C ASN A 316 -34.18 8.15 -31.33
N ILE A 317 -34.82 7.78 -30.23
CA ILE A 317 -36.18 7.22 -30.21
C ILE A 317 -37.05 8.17 -29.39
N THR A 318 -37.53 9.24 -30.00
CA THR A 318 -38.21 10.35 -29.30
C THR A 318 -39.73 10.34 -29.52
N GLY A 319 -40.22 9.66 -30.54
CA GLY A 319 -41.65 9.45 -30.79
C GLY A 319 -42.22 8.25 -30.03
N ALA A 320 -41.35 7.30 -29.68
CA ALA A 320 -41.70 5.98 -29.16
C ALA A 320 -41.08 5.66 -27.80
N ALA A 321 -41.70 4.72 -27.08
CA ALA A 321 -41.04 4.06 -25.96
C ALA A 321 -40.18 2.93 -26.53
N ILE A 322 -38.96 2.79 -26.03
CA ILE A 322 -38.15 1.61 -26.31
C ILE A 322 -38.46 0.55 -25.23
N THR A 323 -38.94 -0.61 -25.68
CA THR A 323 -39.21 -1.76 -24.83
C THR A 323 -38.23 -2.87 -25.17
N ILE A 324 -37.47 -3.36 -24.18
CA ILE A 324 -36.56 -4.48 -24.34
C ILE A 324 -37.15 -5.66 -23.58
N ALA A 325 -37.64 -6.67 -24.31
CA ALA A 325 -38.18 -7.88 -23.69
C ALA A 325 -37.04 -8.77 -23.15
N ALA A 326 -37.39 -9.82 -22.39
CA ALA A 326 -36.42 -10.69 -21.70
C ALA A 326 -35.35 -11.34 -22.61
N SER A 327 -35.64 -11.51 -23.90
CA SER A 327 -34.70 -12.07 -24.89
C SER A 327 -34.10 -11.02 -25.83
N GLY A 328 -34.38 -9.74 -25.59
CA GLY A 328 -33.85 -8.62 -26.34
C GLY A 328 -32.57 -8.05 -25.72
N THR A 329 -31.70 -7.52 -26.57
CA THR A 329 -30.48 -6.80 -26.19
C THR A 329 -30.41 -5.46 -26.93
N PHE A 330 -30.04 -4.39 -26.22
CA PHE A 330 -29.66 -3.10 -26.81
C PHE A 330 -28.23 -2.72 -26.40
N THR A 331 -27.39 -2.40 -27.38
CA THR A 331 -25.97 -2.05 -27.20
C THR A 331 -25.74 -0.63 -27.74
N ALA A 332 -25.46 0.30 -26.84
CA ALA A 332 -25.41 1.74 -27.13
C ALA A 332 -24.08 2.20 -27.76
N GLY A 333 -22.96 1.52 -27.52
CA GLY A 333 -21.65 1.93 -28.04
C GLY A 333 -21.21 3.31 -27.52
N THR A 334 -20.73 4.18 -28.41
CA THR A 334 -20.14 5.49 -28.07
C THR A 334 -21.02 6.69 -28.45
N GLY A 335 -22.26 6.46 -28.90
CA GLY A 335 -23.15 7.51 -29.40
C GLY A 335 -23.75 8.40 -28.31
N THR A 336 -24.47 9.44 -28.72
CA THR A 336 -25.34 10.22 -27.83
C THR A 336 -26.80 9.93 -28.18
N HIS A 337 -27.52 9.28 -27.27
CA HIS A 337 -28.87 8.77 -27.52
C HIS A 337 -29.93 9.61 -26.81
N LEU A 338 -30.99 9.96 -27.54
CA LEU A 338 -32.21 10.52 -26.96
C LEU A 338 -33.34 9.49 -26.98
N LEU A 339 -33.79 9.05 -25.82
CA LEU A 339 -34.86 8.06 -25.68
C LEU A 339 -36.07 8.70 -25.00
N ARG A 340 -37.28 8.55 -25.53
CA ARG A 340 -38.49 9.13 -24.91
C ARG A 340 -38.74 8.51 -23.55
N GLN A 341 -38.74 7.18 -23.52
CA GLN A 341 -39.00 6.33 -22.37
C GLN A 341 -38.27 5.00 -22.60
N LEU A 342 -37.69 4.41 -21.55
CA LEU A 342 -36.98 3.14 -21.63
C LEU A 342 -37.53 2.15 -20.61
N SER A 343 -38.02 1.01 -21.09
CA SER A 343 -38.47 -0.12 -20.27
C SER A 343 -37.67 -1.36 -20.65
N SER A 344 -36.87 -1.88 -19.73
CA SER A 344 -36.05 -3.08 -19.98
C SER A 344 -36.45 -4.22 -19.06
N SER A 345 -36.71 -5.38 -19.66
CA SER A 345 -36.76 -6.70 -19.02
C SER A 345 -35.66 -7.64 -19.53
N GLY A 346 -34.86 -7.20 -20.51
CA GLY A 346 -33.76 -7.94 -21.14
C GLY A 346 -32.39 -7.34 -20.83
N THR A 347 -31.50 -7.32 -21.82
CA THR A 347 -30.14 -6.77 -21.66
C THR A 347 -30.06 -5.35 -22.24
N PHE A 348 -29.63 -4.40 -21.44
CA PHE A 348 -29.23 -3.07 -21.90
C PHE A 348 -27.75 -2.87 -21.60
N ASN A 349 -26.95 -2.54 -22.61
CA ASN A 349 -25.55 -2.22 -22.47
C ASN A 349 -25.30 -0.77 -22.89
N GLY A 350 -25.03 0.10 -21.91
CA GLY A 350 -24.79 1.52 -22.13
C GLY A 350 -23.38 1.86 -22.64
N ASP A 351 -22.41 0.94 -22.56
CA ASP A 351 -21.02 1.15 -22.99
C ASP A 351 -20.48 2.52 -22.52
N SER A 352 -19.85 3.31 -23.41
CA SER A 352 -19.30 4.64 -23.11
C SER A 352 -20.15 5.77 -23.69
N SER A 353 -21.44 5.53 -23.90
CA SER A 353 -22.38 6.49 -24.48
C SER A 353 -22.82 7.58 -23.51
N ASP A 354 -23.47 8.62 -24.03
CA ASP A 354 -24.33 9.52 -23.25
C ASP A 354 -25.80 9.23 -23.61
N ILE A 355 -26.65 9.01 -22.61
CA ILE A 355 -28.06 8.65 -22.83
C ILE A 355 -28.95 9.63 -22.07
N THR A 356 -29.87 10.28 -22.78
CA THR A 356 -30.91 11.12 -22.17
C THR A 356 -32.29 10.49 -22.35
N VAL A 357 -32.99 10.24 -21.24
CA VAL A 357 -34.38 9.78 -21.23
C VAL A 357 -35.31 10.99 -21.07
N VAL A 358 -35.84 11.50 -22.19
CA VAL A 358 -36.32 12.90 -22.32
C VAL A 358 -37.77 13.18 -21.89
N ASN A 359 -38.69 12.19 -21.89
CA ASN A 359 -40.11 12.48 -21.67
C ASN A 359 -40.91 11.28 -21.12
N GLY A 360 -40.26 10.48 -20.27
CA GLY A 360 -40.85 9.28 -19.67
C GLY A 360 -39.90 8.61 -18.69
N SER A 361 -40.45 7.71 -17.87
CA SER A 361 -39.69 7.03 -16.82
C SER A 361 -38.72 5.97 -17.38
N LEU A 362 -37.57 5.79 -16.72
CA LEU A 362 -36.72 4.62 -16.90
C LEU A 362 -37.21 3.51 -15.96
N VAL A 363 -37.63 2.37 -16.52
CA VAL A 363 -38.09 1.21 -15.77
C VAL A 363 -37.22 -0.01 -16.07
N ILE A 364 -36.63 -0.57 -15.02
CA ILE A 364 -35.81 -1.78 -15.08
C ILE A 364 -36.62 -2.89 -14.37
N GLY A 365 -37.32 -3.69 -15.17
CA GLY A 365 -38.27 -4.71 -14.73
C GLY A 365 -37.72 -6.14 -14.70
N GLY A 366 -36.60 -6.39 -15.38
CA GLY A 366 -35.94 -7.70 -15.48
C GLY A 366 -34.62 -7.62 -16.22
N GLY A 367 -33.87 -8.73 -16.27
CA GLY A 367 -32.63 -8.82 -17.06
C GLY A 367 -31.45 -8.05 -16.46
N THR A 368 -30.54 -7.56 -17.30
CA THR A 368 -29.33 -6.82 -16.90
C THR A 368 -29.30 -5.45 -17.56
N PHE A 369 -29.19 -4.39 -16.76
CA PHE A 369 -29.03 -3.02 -17.20
C PHE A 369 -27.64 -2.51 -16.81
N THR A 370 -26.75 -2.41 -17.78
CA THR A 370 -25.45 -1.73 -17.62
C THR A 370 -25.61 -0.28 -18.04
N ALA A 371 -25.54 0.63 -17.07
CA ALA A 371 -25.55 2.06 -17.31
C ALA A 371 -24.34 2.48 -18.17
N PRO A 372 -24.43 3.61 -18.89
CA PRO A 372 -23.27 4.15 -19.60
C PRO A 372 -22.16 4.55 -18.62
N SER A 373 -20.90 4.43 -19.04
CA SER A 373 -19.76 5.04 -18.34
C SER A 373 -19.68 6.56 -18.57
N GLY A 374 -20.46 7.10 -19.50
CA GLY A 374 -20.72 8.53 -19.67
C GLY A 374 -21.84 9.01 -18.74
N THR A 375 -22.75 9.82 -19.26
CA THR A 375 -23.88 10.40 -18.50
C THR A 375 -25.20 9.70 -18.85
N LEU A 376 -25.91 9.21 -17.84
CA LEU A 376 -27.31 8.80 -17.93
C LEU A 376 -28.18 9.93 -17.38
N SER A 377 -28.82 10.72 -18.25
CA SER A 377 -29.71 11.80 -17.85
C SER A 377 -31.16 11.33 -17.81
N ILE A 378 -31.83 11.47 -16.67
CA ILE A 378 -33.23 11.05 -16.45
C ILE A 378 -34.12 12.26 -16.15
N ILE A 379 -35.10 12.51 -17.01
CA ILE A 379 -36.01 13.66 -16.89
C ILE A 379 -37.22 13.39 -15.99
N ASP A 380 -37.64 12.13 -15.84
CA ASP A 380 -38.83 11.69 -15.09
C ASP A 380 -38.45 10.65 -14.01
N ASN A 381 -39.29 9.63 -13.74
CA ASN A 381 -39.01 8.62 -12.70
C ASN A 381 -37.90 7.64 -13.10
N PHE A 382 -37.13 7.20 -12.10
CA PHE A 382 -36.24 6.04 -12.18
C PHE A 382 -36.84 4.93 -11.31
N THR A 383 -37.10 3.77 -11.89
CA THR A 383 -37.67 2.62 -11.18
C THR A 383 -36.90 1.35 -11.49
N HIS A 384 -36.29 0.75 -10.47
CA HIS A 384 -35.65 -0.56 -10.55
C HIS A 384 -36.39 -1.52 -9.60
N THR A 385 -37.11 -2.49 -10.17
CA THR A 385 -37.89 -3.46 -9.39
C THR A 385 -37.07 -4.71 -9.04
N SER A 386 -37.42 -5.37 -7.93
CA SER A 386 -36.74 -6.59 -7.49
C SER A 386 -36.73 -7.69 -8.56
N GLY A 387 -35.55 -8.15 -8.98
CA GLY A 387 -35.39 -9.25 -9.95
C GLY A 387 -34.59 -8.91 -11.20
N ALA A 388 -34.27 -7.64 -11.43
CA ALA A 388 -33.29 -7.21 -12.44
C ALA A 388 -31.91 -6.98 -11.80
N THR A 389 -30.88 -6.90 -12.65
CA THR A 389 -29.50 -6.54 -12.28
C THR A 389 -29.17 -5.17 -12.84
N PHE A 390 -28.71 -4.25 -11.99
CA PHE A 390 -28.18 -2.95 -12.41
C PHE A 390 -26.66 -2.93 -12.25
N VAL A 391 -25.96 -2.38 -13.24
CA VAL A 391 -24.49 -2.20 -13.24
C VAL A 391 -24.20 -0.74 -13.56
N HIS A 392 -23.65 0.02 -12.61
CA HIS A 392 -23.46 1.47 -12.74
C HIS A 392 -22.37 1.91 -13.73
N ASN A 393 -21.40 1.03 -14.02
CA ASN A 393 -20.34 1.24 -15.02
C ASN A 393 -19.47 2.52 -14.82
N GLY A 394 -19.40 3.02 -13.58
CA GLY A 394 -18.59 4.20 -13.21
C GLY A 394 -19.08 5.56 -13.75
N GLY A 395 -20.20 5.59 -14.48
CA GLY A 395 -20.72 6.82 -15.08
C GLY A 395 -21.44 7.77 -14.12
N THR A 396 -21.97 8.86 -14.67
CA THR A 396 -22.74 9.87 -13.93
C THR A 396 -24.23 9.72 -14.19
N LEU A 397 -25.02 9.63 -13.13
CA LEU A 397 -26.48 9.69 -13.20
C LEU A 397 -26.93 11.14 -12.97
N ASP A 398 -27.54 11.76 -13.98
CA ASP A 398 -27.99 13.16 -13.93
C ASP A 398 -29.52 13.24 -13.95
N PHE A 399 -30.11 13.76 -12.88
CA PHE A 399 -31.52 14.09 -12.84
C PHE A 399 -31.72 15.53 -13.30
N SER A 400 -32.02 15.72 -14.59
CA SER A 400 -32.14 17.04 -15.23
C SER A 400 -33.49 17.21 -15.94
N GLY A 401 -34.54 17.56 -15.19
CA GLY A 401 -35.88 17.76 -15.78
C GLY A 401 -36.48 19.16 -15.60
N ASN A 402 -37.58 19.41 -16.32
CA ASN A 402 -38.33 20.67 -16.29
C ASN A 402 -39.85 20.49 -16.15
N SER A 403 -40.35 19.28 -15.84
CA SER A 403 -41.80 19.05 -15.68
C SER A 403 -42.12 17.89 -14.73
N GLY A 404 -42.93 18.16 -13.69
CA GLY A 404 -43.39 17.15 -12.73
C GLY A 404 -42.33 16.78 -11.69
N GLY A 405 -42.71 16.59 -10.43
CA GLY A 405 -41.81 15.93 -9.47
C GLY A 405 -41.55 14.49 -9.89
N ARG A 406 -40.39 13.94 -9.55
CA ARG A 406 -39.99 12.56 -9.92
C ARG A 406 -39.71 11.70 -8.70
N THR A 407 -39.85 10.39 -8.88
CA THR A 407 -39.49 9.39 -7.89
C THR A 407 -38.28 8.58 -8.33
N ILE A 408 -37.35 8.35 -7.41
CA ILE A 408 -36.23 7.42 -7.55
C ILE A 408 -36.56 6.22 -6.67
N ASP A 409 -36.88 5.09 -7.28
CA ASP A 409 -37.37 3.87 -6.63
C ASP A 409 -36.43 2.71 -7.01
N VAL A 410 -35.79 2.09 -6.01
CA VAL A 410 -34.77 1.04 -6.19
C VAL A 410 -35.07 -0.19 -5.34
N THR A 411 -34.22 -1.22 -5.44
CA THR A 411 -34.41 -2.50 -4.73
C THR A 411 -33.89 -2.46 -3.28
N ALA A 412 -34.38 -1.49 -2.48
CA ALA A 412 -33.93 -1.13 -1.12
C ALA A 412 -32.54 -0.51 -1.01
N SER A 413 -31.55 -0.98 -1.78
CA SER A 413 -30.27 -0.30 -1.93
C SER A 413 -29.67 -0.51 -3.31
N GLU A 414 -29.12 0.54 -3.91
CA GLU A 414 -28.53 0.47 -5.25
C GLU A 414 -27.24 1.28 -5.31
N THR A 415 -26.24 0.76 -6.03
CA THR A 415 -24.93 1.42 -6.18
C THR A 415 -24.84 2.15 -7.52
N PHE A 416 -24.34 3.38 -7.50
CA PHE A 416 -24.11 4.25 -8.65
C PHE A 416 -22.65 4.75 -8.67
N GLY A 417 -22.24 5.34 -9.80
CA GLY A 417 -20.99 6.10 -9.91
C GLY A 417 -21.13 7.45 -9.22
N SER A 418 -21.19 8.52 -10.01
CA SER A 418 -21.50 9.88 -9.53
C SER A 418 -22.98 10.21 -9.76
N MET A 419 -23.52 11.16 -9.00
CA MET A 419 -24.91 11.60 -9.12
C MET A 419 -25.03 13.13 -9.12
N ILE A 420 -25.83 13.66 -10.04
CA ILE A 420 -26.11 15.09 -10.16
C ILE A 420 -27.63 15.30 -10.09
N PHE A 421 -28.05 16.25 -9.25
CA PHE A 421 -29.42 16.77 -9.22
C PHE A 421 -29.46 18.16 -9.84
N ASN A 422 -30.05 18.29 -11.03
CA ASN A 422 -30.06 19.50 -11.86
C ASN A 422 -31.48 19.88 -12.30
N ASP A 423 -32.43 19.81 -11.36
CA ASP A 423 -33.85 20.06 -11.63
C ASP A 423 -34.18 21.54 -11.78
N SER A 424 -34.52 21.93 -13.01
CA SER A 424 -34.94 23.29 -13.33
C SER A 424 -36.40 23.55 -12.89
N GLY A 425 -36.75 24.80 -12.58
CA GLY A 425 -38.17 25.18 -12.41
C GLY A 425 -38.82 24.92 -11.04
N GLY A 426 -38.08 24.49 -10.02
CA GLY A 426 -38.60 24.29 -8.65
C GLY A 426 -39.21 22.91 -8.40
N TRP A 427 -38.94 21.95 -9.28
CA TRP A 427 -39.39 20.56 -9.16
C TRP A 427 -38.53 19.77 -8.16
N THR A 428 -39.15 18.75 -7.54
CA THR A 428 -38.56 17.93 -6.48
C THR A 428 -38.21 16.53 -6.99
N ALA A 429 -36.99 16.08 -6.70
CA ALA A 429 -36.63 14.66 -6.76
C ALA A 429 -36.96 14.01 -5.41
N THR A 430 -37.72 12.91 -5.42
CA THR A 430 -38.11 12.18 -4.20
C THR A 430 -37.54 10.77 -4.24
N VAL A 431 -36.69 10.42 -3.27
CA VAL A 431 -36.26 9.03 -3.09
C VAL A 431 -37.40 8.24 -2.42
N ALA A 432 -37.79 7.12 -3.02
CA ALA A 432 -38.88 6.27 -2.54
C ALA A 432 -38.53 5.65 -1.19
N SER A 433 -39.55 5.22 -0.44
CA SER A 433 -39.37 4.94 0.98
C SER A 433 -38.59 3.68 1.29
N ASN A 434 -37.61 3.81 2.20
CA ASN A 434 -36.67 2.75 2.61
C ASN A 434 -35.59 2.41 1.57
N ASP A 435 -35.37 3.32 0.62
CA ASP A 435 -34.34 3.15 -0.40
C ASP A 435 -33.02 3.85 -0.03
N ILE A 436 -31.90 3.20 -0.33
CA ILE A 436 -30.55 3.71 -0.09
C ILE A 436 -29.83 3.84 -1.44
N LEU A 437 -29.42 5.05 -1.78
CA LEU A 437 -28.59 5.31 -2.97
C LEU A 437 -27.13 5.34 -2.52
N ILE A 438 -26.31 4.42 -3.01
CA ILE A 438 -24.88 4.33 -2.67
C ILE A 438 -24.07 4.88 -3.84
N LEU A 439 -23.21 5.87 -3.59
CA LEU A 439 -22.40 6.55 -4.60
C LEU A 439 -20.93 6.22 -4.37
N THR A 440 -20.31 5.62 -5.38
CA THR A 440 -18.85 5.39 -5.41
C THR A 440 -18.08 6.65 -5.85
N GLY A 441 -18.76 7.60 -6.49
CA GLY A 441 -18.22 8.90 -6.90
C GLY A 441 -18.89 10.07 -6.17
N ASP A 442 -18.98 11.20 -6.86
CA ASP A 442 -19.41 12.48 -6.28
C ASP A 442 -20.94 12.65 -6.25
N LEU A 443 -21.41 13.42 -5.28
CA LEU A 443 -22.79 13.90 -5.16
C LEU A 443 -22.85 15.41 -5.38
N THR A 444 -23.61 15.86 -6.39
CA THR A 444 -23.76 17.29 -6.69
C THR A 444 -25.22 17.73 -6.70
N PHE A 445 -25.56 18.69 -5.84
CA PHE A 445 -26.84 19.41 -5.85
C PHE A 445 -26.70 20.70 -6.64
N THR A 446 -27.18 20.73 -7.87
CA THR A 446 -27.13 21.92 -8.73
C THR A 446 -28.43 22.71 -8.66
N LYS A 447 -29.59 22.06 -8.80
CA LYS A 447 -30.92 22.72 -8.81
C LYS A 447 -32.01 21.79 -8.29
N GLY A 448 -33.05 22.40 -7.73
CA GLY A 448 -34.23 21.72 -7.19
C GLY A 448 -33.96 21.08 -5.81
N PRO A 449 -35.01 20.85 -5.00
CA PRO A 449 -34.89 20.09 -3.77
C PRO A 449 -34.85 18.57 -4.01
N VAL A 450 -34.08 17.86 -3.19
CA VAL A 450 -34.07 16.40 -3.11
C VAL A 450 -34.64 15.98 -1.76
N ASN A 451 -35.75 15.27 -1.79
CA ASN A 451 -36.51 14.89 -0.61
C ASN A 451 -36.56 13.38 -0.46
N THR A 452 -36.89 12.96 0.75
CA THR A 452 -37.10 11.56 1.11
C THR A 452 -38.56 11.30 1.45
N SER A 453 -38.98 10.05 1.38
CA SER A 453 -40.19 9.55 2.00
C SER A 453 -39.81 8.45 2.99
N GLY A 454 -40.23 8.51 4.25
CA GLY A 454 -39.79 7.50 5.23
C GLY A 454 -38.28 7.59 5.56
N THR A 455 -37.56 6.45 5.52
CA THR A 455 -36.18 6.33 6.03
C THR A 455 -35.10 6.24 4.95
N SER A 456 -35.33 6.82 3.77
CA SER A 456 -34.39 6.76 2.64
C SER A 456 -33.14 7.64 2.87
N ASN A 457 -32.01 7.28 2.25
CA ASN A 457 -30.70 7.91 2.50
C ASN A 457 -29.80 7.89 1.24
N ILE A 458 -28.87 8.85 1.12
CA ILE A 458 -27.78 8.83 0.15
C ILE A 458 -26.46 8.56 0.89
N ARG A 459 -25.77 7.48 0.53
CA ARG A 459 -24.41 7.16 1.01
C ARG A 459 -23.40 7.55 -0.05
N VAL A 460 -22.35 8.28 0.31
CA VAL A 460 -21.39 8.85 -0.63
C VAL A 460 -19.94 8.58 -0.19
N ASP A 461 -19.13 8.02 -1.08
CA ASP A 461 -17.67 7.88 -0.86
C ASP A 461 -16.90 9.12 -1.37
N GLY A 462 -17.36 9.70 -2.48
CA GLY A 462 -16.76 10.89 -3.09
C GLY A 462 -17.12 12.22 -2.40
N ASN A 463 -17.01 13.30 -3.17
CA ASN A 463 -17.25 14.66 -2.69
C ASN A 463 -18.73 15.00 -2.68
N VAL A 464 -19.12 15.91 -1.79
CA VAL A 464 -20.47 16.51 -1.76
C VAL A 464 -20.38 17.99 -2.11
N THR A 465 -21.07 18.40 -3.17
CA THR A 465 -21.11 19.79 -3.63
C THR A 465 -22.54 20.33 -3.67
N VAL A 466 -22.79 21.48 -3.05
CA VAL A 466 -24.07 22.20 -3.09
C VAL A 466 -23.90 23.52 -3.83
N GLY A 467 -24.47 23.63 -5.03
CA GLY A 467 -24.36 24.80 -5.89
C GLY A 467 -25.32 25.94 -5.54
N SER A 468 -25.04 27.13 -6.07
CA SER A 468 -25.77 28.39 -5.84
C SER A 468 -27.26 28.39 -6.22
N THR A 469 -27.74 27.36 -6.91
CA THR A 469 -29.15 27.21 -7.31
C THR A 469 -29.83 25.99 -6.68
N ALA A 470 -29.17 25.29 -5.75
CA ALA A 470 -29.74 24.16 -5.03
C ALA A 470 -31.01 24.58 -4.26
N GLY A 471 -31.98 23.66 -4.19
CA GLY A 471 -33.21 23.80 -3.42
C GLY A 471 -33.13 23.10 -2.07
N ASN A 472 -34.03 23.47 -1.14
CA ASN A 472 -34.04 22.95 0.22
C ASN A 472 -34.35 21.44 0.24
N SER A 473 -33.35 20.63 0.58
CA SER A 473 -33.37 19.17 0.42
C SER A 473 -33.46 18.49 1.77
N THR A 474 -34.40 17.56 1.95
CA THR A 474 -34.62 16.86 3.23
C THR A 474 -34.03 15.45 3.27
N ILE A 475 -33.41 14.99 2.18
CA ILE A 475 -32.75 13.68 2.13
C ILE A 475 -31.52 13.67 3.08
N PRO A 476 -31.39 12.69 3.99
CA PRO A 476 -30.16 12.49 4.74
C PRO A 476 -28.98 12.14 3.84
N ILE A 477 -27.76 12.51 4.27
CA ILE A 477 -26.52 12.19 3.58
C ILE A 477 -25.57 11.50 4.57
N THR A 478 -25.05 10.33 4.20
CA THR A 478 -24.02 9.64 4.97
C THR A 478 -22.72 9.55 4.15
N PHE A 479 -21.64 10.13 4.66
CA PHE A 479 -20.31 9.92 4.10
C PHE A 479 -19.81 8.53 4.47
N THR A 480 -19.28 7.78 3.50
CA THR A 480 -18.82 6.40 3.64
C THR A 480 -17.48 6.18 2.94
N GLY A 481 -16.97 4.94 2.94
CA GLY A 481 -15.75 4.57 2.21
C GLY A 481 -14.47 4.96 2.93
N SER A 482 -13.34 4.93 2.22
CA SER A 482 -11.99 5.09 2.79
C SER A 482 -11.19 6.27 2.21
N GLY A 483 -11.69 6.93 1.15
CA GLY A 483 -11.03 8.07 0.53
C GLY A 483 -11.36 9.39 1.23
N ASN A 484 -10.58 10.43 0.99
CA ASN A 484 -10.93 11.78 1.47
C ASN A 484 -12.12 12.34 0.69
N SER A 485 -13.05 12.99 1.39
CA SER A 485 -14.22 13.64 0.82
C SER A 485 -14.19 15.13 1.15
N SER A 486 -14.37 15.99 0.16
CA SER A 486 -14.65 17.40 0.40
C SER A 486 -16.16 17.64 0.54
N PHE A 487 -16.53 18.51 1.47
CA PHE A 487 -17.90 18.98 1.62
C PHE A 487 -17.95 20.49 1.35
N THR A 488 -18.49 20.84 0.18
CA THR A 488 -18.48 22.20 -0.35
C THR A 488 -19.89 22.72 -0.54
N LEU A 489 -20.19 23.88 0.04
CA LEU A 489 -21.45 24.59 -0.10
C LEU A 489 -21.19 25.99 -0.66
N ASP A 490 -22.03 26.41 -1.61
CA ASP A 490 -22.03 27.79 -2.07
C ASP A 490 -22.40 28.74 -0.92
N ALA A 491 -21.63 29.82 -0.75
CA ALA A 491 -21.79 30.77 0.36
C ALA A 491 -23.18 31.45 0.41
N THR A 492 -23.94 31.44 -0.70
CA THR A 492 -25.30 31.99 -0.75
C THR A 492 -26.39 31.01 -0.29
N LYS A 493 -26.02 29.77 0.03
CA LYS A 493 -26.92 28.64 0.27
C LYS A 493 -26.77 28.03 1.67
N ILE A 494 -26.96 28.90 2.67
CA ILE A 494 -27.02 28.55 4.10
C ILE A 494 -28.37 27.87 4.40
N GLY A 495 -28.38 26.75 5.12
CA GLY A 495 -29.62 26.07 5.56
C GLY A 495 -30.39 25.36 4.45
N VAL A 496 -29.70 24.90 3.41
CA VAL A 496 -30.33 24.26 2.22
C VAL A 496 -30.40 22.75 2.36
N LEU A 497 -29.48 22.14 3.09
CA LEU A 497 -29.59 20.74 3.48
C LEU A 497 -30.35 20.71 4.81
N ASN A 498 -31.49 20.03 4.84
CA ASN A 498 -32.39 19.91 5.98
C ASN A 498 -32.52 18.45 6.49
N GLY A 499 -31.91 17.50 5.79
CA GLY A 499 -31.77 16.12 6.26
C GLY A 499 -30.57 15.95 7.19
N ASP A 500 -30.56 14.87 7.96
CA ASP A 500 -29.43 14.54 8.84
C ASP A 500 -28.17 14.29 8.02
N ILE A 501 -27.03 14.62 8.62
CA ILE A 501 -25.72 14.35 8.02
C ILE A 501 -25.00 13.36 8.93
N SER A 502 -24.45 12.31 8.35
CA SER A 502 -23.66 11.34 9.11
C SER A 502 -22.30 11.09 8.47
N VAL A 503 -21.30 10.79 9.29
CA VAL A 503 -19.99 10.33 8.85
C VAL A 503 -19.82 8.92 9.37
N ASP A 504 -19.69 7.97 8.45
CA ASP A 504 -19.53 6.54 8.69
C ASP A 504 -18.44 6.02 7.74
N LYS A 505 -17.26 6.66 7.83
CA LYS A 505 -16.12 6.38 6.97
C LYS A 505 -15.19 5.39 7.64
N THR A 506 -14.78 4.40 6.87
CA THR A 506 -13.76 3.40 7.26
C THR A 506 -12.34 3.96 7.22
N GLY A 507 -12.14 5.12 6.59
CA GLY A 507 -10.87 5.83 6.49
C GLY A 507 -11.01 7.15 5.72
N GLY A 508 -10.00 8.01 5.79
CA GLY A 508 -10.01 9.33 5.16
C GLY A 508 -10.92 10.34 5.86
N ASP A 509 -10.74 11.62 5.49
CA ASP A 509 -11.40 12.74 6.14
C ASP A 509 -12.61 13.21 5.34
N VAL A 510 -13.71 13.56 6.02
CA VAL A 510 -14.69 14.53 5.50
C VAL A 510 -14.21 15.92 5.86
N THR A 511 -13.71 16.67 4.89
CA THR A 511 -13.19 18.02 5.12
C THR A 511 -14.20 19.07 4.69
N LEU A 512 -14.56 19.95 5.62
CA LEU A 512 -15.44 21.07 5.35
C LEU A 512 -14.68 22.18 4.60
N MET A 513 -15.14 22.53 3.40
CA MET A 513 -14.47 23.53 2.54
C MET A 513 -15.10 24.92 2.61
N SER A 514 -16.25 25.04 3.28
CA SER A 514 -17.06 26.24 3.41
C SER A 514 -17.94 26.14 4.65
N ALA A 515 -18.41 27.26 5.22
CA ALA A 515 -19.33 27.22 6.36
C ALA A 515 -20.55 26.29 6.15
N LEU A 516 -20.86 25.46 7.16
CA LEU A 516 -22.03 24.58 7.18
C LEU A 516 -23.03 25.07 8.23
N THR A 517 -24.29 25.21 7.84
CA THR A 517 -25.39 25.56 8.75
C THR A 517 -26.53 24.57 8.56
N MET A 518 -26.84 23.87 9.65
CA MET A 518 -27.90 22.89 9.79
C MET A 518 -28.96 23.49 10.73
N ASP A 519 -29.88 24.26 10.16
CA ASP A 519 -30.85 25.09 10.89
C ASP A 519 -32.29 24.53 10.89
N ALA A 520 -32.50 23.38 10.25
CA ALA A 520 -33.78 22.70 10.29
C ALA A 520 -34.03 22.08 11.68
N GLY A 521 -35.29 22.14 12.14
CA GLY A 521 -35.66 21.62 13.45
C GLY A 521 -35.50 20.10 13.53
N GLY A 522 -34.63 19.63 14.43
CA GLY A 522 -34.34 18.20 14.63
C GLY A 522 -33.36 17.62 13.62
N GLN A 523 -32.57 18.46 12.93
CA GLN A 523 -31.52 18.05 12.01
C GLN A 523 -30.21 17.77 12.76
N ASP A 524 -29.75 16.53 12.71
CA ASP A 524 -28.60 16.04 13.47
C ASP A 524 -27.35 15.86 12.59
N LEU A 525 -26.17 16.07 13.18
CA LEU A 525 -24.85 15.69 12.65
C LEU A 525 -24.27 14.58 13.52
N THR A 526 -24.10 13.38 12.96
CA THR A 526 -23.62 12.20 13.71
C THR A 526 -22.35 11.64 13.09
N LEU A 527 -21.28 11.60 13.86
CA LEU A 527 -20.02 10.94 13.49
C LEU A 527 -20.05 9.53 14.09
N VAL A 528 -20.43 8.54 13.29
CA VAL A 528 -20.47 7.13 13.68
C VAL A 528 -19.05 6.56 13.72
N GLU A 529 -18.37 6.64 12.57
CA GLU A 529 -16.99 6.24 12.37
C GLU A 529 -16.29 7.21 11.40
N GLY A 530 -14.99 7.43 11.61
CA GLY A 530 -14.16 8.26 10.72
C GLY A 530 -14.09 9.73 11.14
N ARG A 531 -13.26 10.50 10.41
CA ARG A 531 -12.91 11.88 10.76
C ARG A 531 -13.77 12.90 10.03
N PHE A 532 -14.37 13.84 10.78
CA PHE A 532 -14.97 15.06 10.25
C PHE A 532 -14.10 16.26 10.63
N ASN A 533 -13.44 16.86 9.64
CA ASN A 533 -12.55 18.00 9.82
C ASN A 533 -13.27 19.30 9.48
N VAL A 534 -13.51 20.12 10.50
CA VAL A 534 -14.14 21.45 10.39
C VAL A 534 -13.26 22.44 9.63
N ASN A 535 -11.93 22.22 9.63
CA ASN A 535 -10.98 22.93 8.79
C ASN A 535 -11.07 24.47 8.89
N GLY A 536 -11.18 24.99 10.11
CA GLY A 536 -11.27 26.43 10.35
C GLY A 536 -12.61 27.08 9.96
N GLN A 537 -13.59 26.31 9.46
CA GLN A 537 -14.87 26.83 8.99
C GLN A 537 -15.87 27.03 10.13
N THR A 538 -16.91 27.84 9.89
CA THR A 538 -18.05 27.94 10.81
C THR A 538 -18.94 26.72 10.66
N LEU A 539 -19.25 26.05 11.78
CA LEU A 539 -20.23 24.98 11.86
C LEU A 539 -21.38 25.40 12.78
N SER A 540 -22.62 25.27 12.32
CA SER A 540 -23.82 25.50 13.13
C SER A 540 -24.77 24.31 12.99
N VAL A 541 -25.16 23.72 14.12
CA VAL A 541 -26.10 22.60 14.20
C VAL A 541 -27.19 22.95 15.21
N VAL A 542 -28.44 23.02 14.75
CA VAL A 542 -29.61 23.29 15.62
C VAL A 542 -30.11 22.02 16.33
N GLY A 543 -29.98 20.86 15.69
CA GLY A 543 -30.19 19.57 16.34
C GLY A 543 -29.00 19.18 17.21
N THR A 544 -28.69 17.89 17.22
CA THR A 544 -27.58 17.31 17.98
C THR A 544 -26.35 17.13 17.11
N LEU A 545 -25.18 17.46 17.67
CA LEU A 545 -23.88 17.01 17.16
C LEU A 545 -23.44 15.86 18.06
N SER A 546 -23.40 14.62 17.54
CA SER A 546 -22.93 13.45 18.29
C SER A 546 -21.68 12.84 17.67
N VAL A 547 -20.74 12.43 18.53
CA VAL A 547 -19.52 11.71 18.13
C VAL A 547 -19.54 10.38 18.86
N GLU A 548 -19.79 9.31 18.11
CA GLU A 548 -19.86 7.95 18.62
C GLU A 548 -18.45 7.38 18.85
N SER A 549 -18.35 6.15 19.35
CA SER A 549 -17.07 5.55 19.79
C SER A 549 -16.00 5.41 18.71
N GLY A 550 -16.35 5.48 17.43
CA GLY A 550 -15.40 5.45 16.30
C GLY A 550 -15.25 6.78 15.57
N GLY A 551 -15.97 7.82 15.98
CA GLY A 551 -15.93 9.13 15.36
C GLY A 551 -14.74 9.97 15.83
N ASP A 552 -14.13 10.71 14.90
CA ASP A 552 -13.09 11.70 15.18
C ASP A 552 -13.54 13.09 14.74
N TYR A 553 -13.76 13.98 15.70
CA TYR A 553 -14.16 15.34 15.45
C TYR A 553 -12.93 16.26 15.44
N ALA A 554 -12.51 16.63 14.23
CA ALA A 554 -11.27 17.36 14.01
C ALA A 554 -11.51 18.86 13.77
N MET A 555 -10.67 19.70 14.36
CA MET A 555 -10.69 21.15 14.21
C MET A 555 -9.27 21.74 14.31
N THR A 556 -9.11 23.04 14.08
CA THR A 556 -7.83 23.77 14.18
C THR A 556 -7.69 24.60 15.45
N GLY A 557 -8.80 24.88 16.12
CA GLY A 557 -8.89 25.79 17.27
C GLY A 557 -9.35 27.19 16.86
N ASP A 558 -9.96 27.91 17.81
CA ASP A 558 -10.63 29.22 17.63
C ASP A 558 -11.85 29.23 16.66
N GLU A 559 -12.30 28.09 16.10
CA GLU A 559 -13.51 28.06 15.27
C GLU A 559 -14.79 28.33 16.05
N SER A 560 -15.84 28.71 15.33
CA SER A 560 -17.21 28.72 15.85
C SER A 560 -17.90 27.40 15.52
N ALA A 561 -17.95 26.48 16.49
CA ALA A 561 -18.65 25.21 16.37
C ALA A 561 -19.39 24.83 17.67
N PRO A 562 -20.58 24.19 17.59
CA PRO A 562 -21.35 23.79 18.77
C PRO A 562 -20.65 22.67 19.55
N ALA A 563 -20.95 22.57 20.85
CA ALA A 563 -20.43 21.50 21.68
C ALA A 563 -21.00 20.13 21.27
N PRO A 564 -20.15 19.13 21.00
CA PRO A 564 -20.59 17.78 20.67
C PRO A 564 -21.05 17.01 21.91
N THR A 565 -21.93 16.03 21.71
CA THR A 565 -22.14 14.93 22.66
C THR A 565 -21.13 13.83 22.34
N LEU A 566 -20.21 13.56 23.27
CA LEU A 566 -19.10 12.62 23.09
C LEU A 566 -19.41 11.27 23.75
N ALA A 567 -19.35 10.20 22.97
CA ALA A 567 -19.43 8.83 23.49
C ALA A 567 -18.07 8.34 24.01
N SER A 568 -18.09 7.28 24.82
CA SER A 568 -16.87 6.60 25.25
C SER A 568 -16.12 6.05 24.03
N GLY A 569 -14.86 6.46 23.86
CA GLY A 569 -14.01 6.05 22.72
C GLY A 569 -13.98 7.03 21.55
N SER A 570 -14.85 8.05 21.55
CA SER A 570 -14.79 9.15 20.57
C SER A 570 -13.45 9.90 20.65
N ILE A 571 -13.06 10.53 19.55
CA ILE A 571 -11.83 11.32 19.45
C ILE A 571 -12.20 12.77 19.13
N VAL A 572 -11.52 13.72 19.78
CA VAL A 572 -11.52 15.13 19.38
C VAL A 572 -10.09 15.53 19.07
N THR A 573 -9.81 15.91 17.82
CA THR A 573 -8.45 16.20 17.35
C THR A 573 -8.29 17.69 17.03
N TYR A 574 -7.24 18.31 17.55
CA TYR A 574 -6.84 19.67 17.20
C TYR A 574 -5.60 19.66 16.30
N THR A 575 -5.65 20.40 15.19
CA THR A 575 -4.59 20.47 14.19
C THR A 575 -4.18 21.91 13.90
N ALA A 576 -2.91 22.26 14.08
CA ALA A 576 -2.42 23.61 13.80
C ALA A 576 -0.94 23.60 13.44
N THR A 577 -0.58 24.11 12.26
CA THR A 577 0.82 24.12 11.78
C THR A 577 1.60 25.37 12.20
N SER A 578 0.95 26.34 12.86
CA SER A 578 1.61 27.52 13.40
C SER A 578 0.74 28.35 14.35
N GLY A 579 1.41 29.00 15.31
CA GLY A 579 0.80 29.95 16.23
C GLY A 579 0.03 29.29 17.37
N SER A 580 -0.47 30.12 18.28
CA SER A 580 -1.30 29.66 19.39
C SER A 580 -2.77 29.58 18.97
N ARG A 581 -3.49 28.56 19.43
CA ARG A 581 -4.92 28.33 19.20
C ARG A 581 -5.60 27.96 20.49
N VAL A 582 -6.79 28.49 20.75
CA VAL A 582 -7.55 28.11 21.95
C VAL A 582 -8.38 26.86 21.64
N ILE A 583 -8.23 25.83 22.49
CA ILE A 583 -9.09 24.65 22.42
C ILE A 583 -10.50 25.01 22.89
N GLN A 584 -11.51 24.31 22.39
CA GLN A 584 -12.90 24.60 22.73
C GLN A 584 -13.22 24.16 24.16
N ASP A 585 -14.17 24.85 24.79
CA ASP A 585 -14.72 24.49 26.11
C ASP A 585 -15.80 23.42 25.95
N TYR A 586 -15.38 22.17 25.74
CA TYR A 586 -16.24 21.00 25.61
C TYR A 586 -16.03 20.04 26.79
N ASN A 587 -17.03 19.20 27.07
CA ASN A 587 -16.87 18.13 28.06
C ASN A 587 -16.18 16.91 27.45
N TYR A 588 -14.87 16.79 27.63
CA TYR A 588 -14.05 15.72 27.06
C TYR A 588 -14.03 14.40 27.86
N SER A 589 -14.81 14.29 28.94
CA SER A 589 -14.68 13.20 29.95
C SER A 589 -14.80 11.77 29.45
N LEU A 590 -15.40 11.55 28.28
CA LEU A 590 -15.56 10.21 27.68
C LEU A 590 -14.68 10.01 26.43
N SER A 591 -13.94 11.02 26.02
CA SER A 591 -13.21 11.04 24.74
C SER A 591 -11.70 10.94 24.89
N THR A 592 -11.03 10.64 23.78
CA THR A 592 -9.62 10.93 23.56
C THR A 592 -9.48 12.36 23.05
N LEU A 593 -8.67 13.17 23.75
CA LEU A 593 -8.28 14.49 23.28
C LEU A 593 -6.92 14.39 22.58
N GLY A 594 -6.87 14.75 21.30
CA GLY A 594 -5.70 14.62 20.42
C GLY A 594 -5.16 15.97 19.95
N PHE A 595 -3.83 16.09 19.87
CA PHE A 595 -3.13 17.25 19.32
C PHE A 595 -2.11 16.83 18.26
N ASP A 596 -2.23 17.40 17.06
CA ASP A 596 -1.35 17.09 15.93
C ASP A 596 -1.04 18.33 15.09
N GLY A 597 0.05 19.03 15.43
CA GLY A 597 0.41 20.27 14.74
C GLY A 597 1.85 20.71 14.96
N VAL A 598 2.75 20.35 14.05
CA VAL A 598 4.16 20.78 14.11
C VAL A 598 4.24 22.31 14.11
N GLY A 599 4.81 22.90 15.18
CA GLY A 599 4.92 24.34 15.36
C GLY A 599 3.65 25.05 15.87
N GLY A 600 2.56 24.32 16.08
CA GLY A 600 1.34 24.80 16.74
C GLY A 600 1.46 24.79 18.27
N THR A 601 0.75 25.71 18.93
CA THR A 601 0.53 25.67 20.38
C THR A 601 -0.96 25.67 20.65
N PHE A 602 -1.45 24.71 21.43
CA PHE A 602 -2.85 24.57 21.79
C PHE A 602 -3.05 24.98 23.23
N LEU A 603 -3.77 26.07 23.45
CA LEU A 603 -3.92 26.72 24.73
C LEU A 603 -5.22 26.30 25.42
N MET A 604 -5.07 25.76 26.63
CA MET A 604 -6.20 25.53 27.53
C MET A 604 -6.58 26.85 28.23
N THR A 605 -7.85 27.26 28.13
CA THR A 605 -8.33 28.51 28.74
C THR A 605 -9.40 28.31 29.80
N VAL A 606 -10.00 27.12 29.86
CA VAL A 606 -10.96 26.71 30.89
C VAL A 606 -10.34 25.63 31.77
N GLY A 607 -10.70 25.59 33.04
CA GLY A 607 -10.03 24.75 34.04
C GLY A 607 -10.96 23.66 34.56
N GLY A 608 -10.41 22.47 34.80
CA GLY A 608 -11.13 21.33 35.39
C GLY A 608 -11.46 20.22 34.39
N GLU A 609 -10.76 20.14 33.27
CA GLU A 609 -11.04 19.12 32.26
C GLU A 609 -10.61 17.74 32.74
N THR A 610 -11.54 16.81 32.59
CA THR A 610 -11.25 15.38 32.66
C THR A 610 -11.33 14.85 31.25
N VAL A 611 -10.29 14.15 30.81
CA VAL A 611 -10.22 13.44 29.53
C VAL A 611 -10.01 11.97 29.83
N ASN A 612 -10.55 11.08 28.98
CA ASN A 612 -10.25 9.67 29.16
C ASN A 612 -8.81 9.40 28.76
N ASN A 613 -8.50 9.70 27.50
CA ASN A 613 -7.15 9.62 26.96
C ASN A 613 -6.67 11.01 26.50
N LEU A 614 -5.36 11.24 26.60
CA LEU A 614 -4.69 12.39 26.02
C LEU A 614 -3.58 11.91 25.09
N THR A 615 -3.58 12.40 23.87
CA THR A 615 -2.54 12.11 22.87
C THR A 615 -1.97 13.40 22.31
N ILE A 616 -0.67 13.59 22.42
CA ILE A 616 0.05 14.72 21.82
C ILE A 616 1.00 14.13 20.77
N THR A 617 0.56 14.11 19.51
CA THR A 617 1.36 13.56 18.41
C THR A 617 2.44 14.55 17.99
N ASN A 618 2.06 15.82 17.81
CA ASN A 618 2.96 16.90 17.38
C ASN A 618 2.54 18.24 17.99
N GLY A 619 3.51 19.14 18.17
CA GLY A 619 3.25 20.50 18.67
C GLY A 619 3.26 20.58 20.19
N ILE A 620 2.76 21.71 20.71
CA ILE A 620 2.75 22.02 22.15
C ILE A 620 1.30 22.05 22.64
N PHE A 621 0.95 21.19 23.58
CA PHE A 621 -0.26 21.36 24.39
C PHE A 621 0.09 22.14 25.66
N ASP A 622 -0.41 23.37 25.77
CA ASP A 622 -0.14 24.29 26.87
C ASP A 622 -1.32 24.33 27.85
N LEU A 623 -1.10 23.77 29.05
CA LEU A 623 -2.11 23.77 30.12
C LEU A 623 -2.40 25.16 30.65
N ASN A 624 -1.47 26.12 30.50
CA ASN A 624 -1.69 27.52 30.86
C ASN A 624 -2.21 27.69 32.31
N GLY A 625 -1.64 26.91 33.24
CA GLY A 625 -1.98 26.91 34.66
C GLY A 625 -3.28 26.17 35.04
N GLN A 626 -3.95 25.53 34.07
CA GLN A 626 -5.25 24.88 34.28
C GLN A 626 -5.13 23.43 34.80
N ILE A 627 -6.25 22.93 35.34
CA ILE A 627 -6.37 21.56 35.86
C ILE A 627 -6.60 20.59 34.70
N LEU A 628 -5.84 19.49 34.67
CA LEU A 628 -6.02 18.37 33.75
C LEU A 628 -6.07 17.04 34.51
N THR A 629 -7.07 16.21 34.22
CA THR A 629 -7.11 14.81 34.67
C THR A 629 -7.24 13.88 33.47
N VAL A 630 -6.27 13.00 33.28
CA VAL A 630 -6.29 11.90 32.30
C VAL A 630 -6.63 10.61 33.06
N SER A 631 -7.78 9.99 32.76
CA SER A 631 -8.26 8.85 33.53
C SER A 631 -7.73 7.49 33.08
N THR A 632 -7.26 7.36 31.84
CA THR A 632 -6.76 6.08 31.30
C THR A 632 -5.35 6.19 30.73
N THR A 633 -5.17 6.73 29.52
CA THR A 633 -3.86 6.72 28.85
C THR A 633 -3.39 8.11 28.48
N PHE A 634 -2.12 8.38 28.79
CA PHE A 634 -1.40 9.55 28.30
C PHE A 634 -0.28 9.08 27.36
N SER A 635 -0.19 9.70 26.18
CA SER A 635 0.88 9.47 25.20
C SER A 635 1.33 10.81 24.63
N ASN A 636 2.63 11.05 24.59
CA ASN A 636 3.19 12.34 24.24
C ASN A 636 4.46 12.20 23.38
N ASN A 637 4.32 12.38 22.07
CA ASN A 637 5.46 12.53 21.16
C ASN A 637 5.85 14.02 20.94
N GLY A 638 4.95 14.94 21.30
CA GLY A 638 5.18 16.38 21.20
C GLY A 638 5.68 17.00 22.49
N THR A 639 5.01 18.06 22.95
CA THR A 639 5.33 18.72 24.22
C THR A 639 4.06 18.99 25.03
N LEU A 640 4.03 18.49 26.27
CA LEU A 640 3.10 18.96 27.28
C LEU A 640 3.76 20.07 28.08
N LYS A 641 3.15 21.25 28.08
CA LYS A 641 3.67 22.45 28.73
C LYS A 641 2.83 22.84 29.94
N LEU A 642 3.53 23.09 31.05
CA LEU A 642 2.96 23.45 32.35
C LEU A 642 3.56 24.77 32.87
N GLU A 643 2.78 25.54 33.63
CA GLU A 643 3.26 26.66 34.42
C GLU A 643 3.79 26.22 35.79
N GLY A 644 3.37 25.07 36.32
CA GLY A 644 3.80 24.53 37.61
C GLY A 644 2.91 24.86 38.80
N GLY A 645 2.13 25.93 38.68
CA GLY A 645 1.15 26.36 39.67
C GLY A 645 -0.16 25.58 39.62
N GLU A 646 -0.28 24.58 38.75
CA GLU A 646 -1.54 23.87 38.52
C GLU A 646 -2.06 23.23 39.82
N ALA A 647 -3.34 23.43 40.10
CA ALA A 647 -3.95 22.88 41.31
C ALA A 647 -3.90 21.34 41.29
N THR A 648 -4.12 20.72 40.13
CA THR A 648 -4.03 19.27 39.94
C THR A 648 -3.70 18.96 38.48
N VAL A 649 -2.70 18.09 38.26
CA VAL A 649 -2.45 17.39 36.99
C VAL A 649 -2.35 15.92 37.34
N SER A 650 -3.11 15.07 36.64
CA SER A 650 -3.11 13.62 36.84
C SER A 650 -2.92 12.93 35.51
N LEU A 651 -1.77 12.29 35.32
CA LEU A 651 -1.39 11.54 34.12
C LEU A 651 -0.46 10.39 34.53
N THR A 652 -0.32 9.38 33.68
CA THR A 652 0.76 8.38 33.79
C THR A 652 2.09 9.05 33.44
N ASN A 653 3.19 8.66 34.11
CA ASN A 653 4.51 9.25 33.86
C ASN A 653 4.93 9.07 32.39
N ASP A 654 5.59 10.08 31.85
CA ASP A 654 5.91 10.20 30.43
C ASP A 654 7.29 9.64 30.14
N THR A 655 7.47 8.32 30.17
CA THR A 655 8.80 7.68 30.16
C THR A 655 9.22 7.16 28.79
N ASP A 656 8.38 7.32 27.76
CA ASP A 656 8.61 6.72 26.45
C ASP A 656 9.01 7.70 25.34
N SER A 657 8.53 8.95 25.39
CA SER A 657 8.62 9.88 24.26
C SER A 657 8.38 11.35 24.63
N GLY A 658 8.54 12.24 23.66
CA GLY A 658 8.17 13.66 23.76
C GLY A 658 8.87 14.44 24.89
N THR A 659 8.28 15.56 25.28
CA THR A 659 8.86 16.47 26.29
C THR A 659 7.81 16.96 27.29
N ILE A 660 8.16 16.94 28.58
CA ILE A 660 7.47 17.72 29.60
C ILE A 660 8.22 19.03 29.82
N TYR A 661 7.53 20.16 29.59
CA TYR A 661 8.09 21.50 29.68
C TYR A 661 7.49 22.30 30.84
N TYR A 662 8.28 22.53 31.88
CA TYR A 662 7.91 23.35 33.03
C TYR A 662 8.37 24.80 32.86
N LYS A 663 7.46 25.65 32.39
CA LYS A 663 7.75 27.05 32.12
C LYS A 663 7.87 27.91 33.38
N GLY A 664 7.06 27.69 34.40
CA GLY A 664 6.98 28.66 35.50
C GLY A 664 6.30 29.98 35.11
N ASP A 665 5.85 30.73 36.11
CA ASP A 665 5.32 32.09 35.94
C ASP A 665 6.40 33.19 36.07
N GLY A 666 7.64 32.81 36.40
CA GLY A 666 8.77 33.71 36.65
C GLY A 666 8.62 34.58 37.91
N SER A 667 7.59 34.36 38.72
CA SER A 667 7.22 35.20 39.87
C SER A 667 7.30 34.50 41.22
N THR A 668 7.18 33.16 41.24
CA THR A 668 7.24 32.37 42.47
C THR A 668 8.08 31.09 42.33
N PRO A 669 8.67 30.59 43.44
CA PRO A 669 9.28 29.27 43.46
C PRO A 669 8.21 28.18 43.57
N TYR A 670 8.40 27.08 42.86
CA TYR A 670 7.51 25.92 42.88
C TYR A 670 8.07 24.80 43.76
N THR A 671 7.18 23.98 44.33
CA THR A 671 7.57 22.81 45.14
C THR A 671 6.90 21.56 44.59
N GLY A 672 7.72 20.57 44.25
CA GLY A 672 7.31 19.36 43.56
C GLY A 672 6.89 19.59 42.11
N LEU A 673 6.76 18.49 41.39
CA LEU A 673 6.39 18.46 39.98
C LEU A 673 4.96 17.91 39.83
N LYS A 674 4.16 18.55 38.96
CA LYS A 674 2.72 18.25 38.85
C LYS A 674 2.43 17.07 37.93
N ALA A 675 3.28 16.83 36.94
CA ALA A 675 3.18 15.75 35.97
C ALA A 675 4.07 14.55 36.36
N GLY A 676 4.13 14.17 37.64
CA GLY A 676 4.95 13.02 38.09
C GLY A 676 6.41 13.38 38.37
N ASN A 677 7.30 12.38 38.41
CA ASN A 677 8.75 12.57 38.61
C ASN A 677 9.62 11.67 37.71
N ASP A 678 9.00 10.95 36.77
CA ASP A 678 9.71 10.11 35.79
C ASP A 678 9.32 10.63 34.40
N TYR A 679 10.31 10.85 33.55
CA TYR A 679 10.17 11.54 32.27
C TYR A 679 11.08 10.93 31.18
N PHE A 680 10.72 11.13 29.92
CA PHE A 680 11.59 10.90 28.79
C PHE A 680 12.45 12.15 28.61
N ASN A 681 11.91 13.24 28.04
CA ASN A 681 12.59 14.54 28.07
C ASN A 681 11.95 15.50 29.07
N LEU A 682 12.78 16.25 29.80
CA LEU A 682 12.34 17.21 30.80
C LEU A 682 13.06 18.55 30.64
N THR A 683 12.28 19.64 30.55
CA THR A 683 12.83 21.00 30.47
C THR A 683 12.24 21.92 31.53
N PHE A 684 13.10 22.66 32.24
CA PHE A 684 12.74 23.74 33.16
C PHE A 684 13.08 25.13 32.57
N ASP A 685 12.17 26.09 32.73
CA ASP A 685 12.29 27.44 32.16
C ASP A 685 11.73 28.57 33.08
N ASN A 686 11.91 28.48 34.39
CA ASN A 686 11.32 29.44 35.35
C ASN A 686 12.22 30.67 35.58
N ALA A 687 12.25 31.61 34.62
CA ALA A 687 13.09 32.79 34.69
C ALA A 687 12.99 33.57 36.03
N GLY A 688 14.11 33.60 36.77
CA GLY A 688 14.26 34.37 38.02
C GLY A 688 13.74 33.69 39.29
N ASN A 689 13.22 32.47 39.21
CA ASN A 689 12.73 31.71 40.35
C ASN A 689 13.18 30.24 40.31
N SER A 690 12.87 29.48 41.36
CA SER A 690 13.34 28.09 41.53
C SER A 690 12.24 27.03 41.41
N TRP A 691 12.67 25.80 41.13
CA TRP A 691 11.91 24.57 41.22
C TRP A 691 12.51 23.69 42.31
N ASN A 692 11.79 23.52 43.41
CA ASN A 692 12.26 22.75 44.55
C ASN A 692 11.70 21.32 44.47
N LEU A 693 12.55 20.34 44.19
CA LEU A 693 12.14 18.94 44.11
C LEU A 693 11.72 18.41 45.48
N ASN A 694 10.71 17.55 45.49
CA ASN A 694 10.20 16.89 46.69
C ASN A 694 10.23 15.35 46.62
N ALA A 695 10.75 14.81 45.52
CA ALA A 695 10.97 13.41 45.26
C ALA A 695 12.17 13.26 44.31
N ALA A 696 12.72 12.04 44.23
CA ALA A 696 13.75 11.70 43.25
C ALA A 696 13.21 11.86 41.82
N LEU A 697 14.10 12.22 40.91
CA LEU A 697 13.80 12.50 39.51
C LEU A 697 14.48 11.44 38.63
N ASP A 698 13.74 10.89 37.67
CA ASP A 698 14.25 9.96 36.66
C ASP A 698 13.96 10.51 35.25
N VAL A 699 14.97 10.55 34.39
CA VAL A 699 14.87 11.13 33.04
C VAL A 699 15.56 10.21 32.02
N ASP A 700 14.76 9.45 31.27
CA ASP A 700 15.24 8.46 30.29
C ASP A 700 15.85 9.11 29.03
N GLY A 701 15.57 10.39 28.80
CA GLY A 701 16.07 11.21 27.70
C GLY A 701 16.80 12.47 28.19
N ASP A 702 16.60 13.60 27.51
CA ASP A 702 17.31 14.85 27.76
C ASP A 702 16.75 15.61 28.98
N PHE A 703 17.64 16.03 29.87
CA PHE A 703 17.37 16.92 30.99
C PHE A 703 17.92 18.33 30.70
N ALA A 704 17.06 19.35 30.75
CA ALA A 704 17.45 20.73 30.47
C ALA A 704 16.93 21.74 31.50
N ILE A 705 17.79 22.69 31.88
CA ILE A 705 17.44 23.91 32.62
C ILE A 705 17.80 25.11 31.75
N THR A 706 16.80 25.72 31.12
CA THR A 706 16.98 26.88 30.23
C THR A 706 16.99 28.19 31.00
N ASN A 707 16.10 28.34 31.98
CA ASN A 707 16.03 29.49 32.88
C ASN A 707 15.59 29.06 34.28
N GLY A 708 15.99 29.85 35.29
CA GLY A 708 15.67 29.58 36.70
C GLY A 708 16.71 28.73 37.42
N ASP A 709 16.33 28.15 38.55
CA ASP A 709 17.16 27.30 39.40
C ASP A 709 16.40 26.01 39.76
N VAL A 710 17.02 24.84 39.61
CA VAL A 710 16.44 23.58 40.11
C VAL A 710 17.15 23.19 41.40
N GLN A 711 16.40 23.14 42.50
CA GLN A 711 16.90 22.80 43.84
C GLN A 711 16.48 21.38 44.20
N THR A 712 17.45 20.47 44.32
CA THR A 712 17.16 19.04 44.51
C THR A 712 17.06 18.64 45.99
N GLY A 713 17.74 19.35 46.89
CA GLY A 713 17.73 19.07 48.32
C GLY A 713 18.43 17.75 48.67
N THR A 714 17.68 16.69 48.95
CA THR A 714 18.20 15.32 49.17
C THR A 714 17.79 14.37 48.06
N ASN A 715 17.09 14.86 47.03
CA ASN A 715 16.46 14.01 46.02
C ASN A 715 17.43 13.74 44.88
N ASN A 716 17.69 12.45 44.61
CA ASN A 716 18.57 12.03 43.53
C ASN A 716 17.98 12.36 42.17
N VAL A 717 18.86 12.52 41.18
CA VAL A 717 18.50 12.79 39.79
C VAL A 717 19.21 11.76 38.91
N ASN A 718 18.45 10.97 38.17
CA ASN A 718 18.97 10.02 37.19
C ASN A 718 18.69 10.57 35.79
N VAL A 719 19.68 10.50 34.91
CA VAL A 719 19.56 10.97 33.52
C VAL A 719 20.28 10.02 32.57
N ALA A 720 19.54 9.51 31.60
CA ALA A 720 20.07 8.63 30.57
C ALA A 720 20.44 9.36 29.26
N GLY A 721 19.83 10.52 28.97
CA GLY A 721 20.17 11.39 27.83
C GLY A 721 21.13 12.52 28.18
N ASN A 722 21.05 13.63 27.43
CA ASN A 722 21.95 14.77 27.63
C ASN A 722 21.55 15.62 28.84
N TRP A 723 22.55 16.17 29.52
CA TRP A 723 22.38 17.11 30.62
C TRP A 723 22.75 18.51 30.17
N THR A 724 21.80 19.44 30.19
CA THR A 724 22.02 20.83 29.79
C THR A 724 21.57 21.83 30.85
N VAL A 725 22.50 22.49 31.52
CA VAL A 725 22.22 23.56 32.48
C VAL A 725 22.74 24.88 31.94
N ALA A 726 21.82 25.75 31.52
CA ALA A 726 22.12 27.10 31.04
C ALA A 726 21.94 28.20 32.11
N ALA A 727 21.25 27.90 33.21
CA ALA A 727 20.85 28.90 34.22
C ALA A 727 21.37 28.63 35.64
N ALA A 728 20.77 27.71 36.41
CA ALA A 728 21.26 27.30 37.73
C ALA A 728 20.71 25.91 38.12
N TYR A 729 21.53 25.15 38.84
CA TYR A 729 21.24 23.86 39.43
C TYR A 729 21.85 23.81 40.84
N THR A 730 21.01 23.71 41.87
CA THR A 730 21.45 23.65 43.27
C THR A 730 21.31 22.22 43.79
N ALA A 731 22.41 21.47 43.80
CA ALA A 731 22.47 20.03 44.08
C ALA A 731 22.16 19.65 45.55
N GLY A 732 22.38 20.55 46.50
CA GLY A 732 22.18 20.25 47.93
C GLY A 732 23.04 19.06 48.39
N SER A 733 22.42 17.95 48.76
CA SER A 733 23.08 16.72 49.23
C SER A 733 22.72 15.49 48.37
N ASN A 734 22.27 15.72 47.13
CA ASN A 734 21.81 14.64 46.26
C ASN A 734 22.95 13.86 45.60
N THR A 735 22.55 12.82 44.87
CA THR A 735 23.38 12.13 43.88
C THR A 735 22.78 12.32 42.50
N THR A 736 23.60 12.74 41.54
CA THR A 736 23.27 12.74 40.11
C THR A 736 23.88 11.50 39.47
N THR A 737 23.06 10.68 38.83
CA THR A 737 23.49 9.46 38.13
C THR A 737 23.34 9.65 36.64
N PHE A 738 24.40 9.38 35.89
CA PHE A 738 24.37 9.27 34.43
C PHE A 738 24.37 7.79 34.03
N ASP A 739 23.27 7.30 33.51
CA ASP A 739 22.98 5.86 33.35
C ASP A 739 22.54 5.42 31.94
N GLY A 740 22.67 6.31 30.96
CA GLY A 740 22.38 6.00 29.56
C GLY A 740 23.11 4.78 29.02
N THR A 741 22.48 4.13 28.04
CA THR A 741 22.87 2.81 27.49
C THR A 741 23.34 2.88 26.04
N SER A 742 23.11 4.00 25.34
CA SER A 742 23.52 4.24 23.95
C SER A 742 23.78 5.72 23.67
N GLY A 743 24.54 6.04 22.61
CA GLY A 743 25.00 7.40 22.28
C GLY A 743 25.93 8.06 23.31
N THR A 744 26.62 9.14 22.94
CA THR A 744 27.39 9.95 23.91
C THR A 744 26.47 10.87 24.68
N GLN A 745 26.44 10.74 26.01
CA GLN A 745 25.74 11.68 26.90
C GLN A 745 26.60 12.94 27.08
N THR A 746 26.10 14.07 26.59
CA THR A 746 26.79 15.36 26.73
C THR A 746 26.35 16.07 28.01
N VAL A 747 27.31 16.56 28.80
CA VAL A 747 27.05 17.25 30.07
C VAL A 747 27.52 18.70 30.00
N ILE A 748 26.56 19.62 29.92
CA ILE A 748 26.78 21.07 30.05
C ILE A 748 26.39 21.48 31.47
N THR A 749 27.38 21.71 32.33
CA THR A 749 27.19 22.02 33.76
C THR A 749 26.70 23.44 34.04
N GLY A 750 26.90 24.36 33.09
CA GLY A 750 26.63 25.79 33.25
C GLY A 750 27.75 26.58 33.98
N GLY A 751 28.74 25.90 34.57
CA GLY A 751 29.86 26.52 35.27
C GLY A 751 30.37 25.68 36.45
N THR A 752 31.16 26.31 37.33
CA THR A 752 31.73 25.70 38.56
C THR A 752 31.44 26.55 39.82
N GLY A 753 30.39 27.36 39.80
CA GLY A 753 29.94 28.06 41.03
C GLY A 753 28.96 27.19 41.79
N ASP A 754 28.68 27.52 43.06
CA ASP A 754 27.76 26.82 43.98
C ASP A 754 26.32 26.56 43.46
N ASN A 755 25.97 27.09 42.28
CA ASN A 755 24.68 26.93 41.61
C ASN A 755 24.82 26.17 40.28
N PHE A 756 25.92 25.47 40.07
CA PHE A 756 26.24 24.71 38.86
C PHE A 756 27.04 23.43 39.18
N ASP A 757 27.45 23.29 40.44
CA ASP A 757 28.16 22.15 40.96
C ASP A 757 27.23 20.95 41.17
N PHE A 758 27.82 19.77 41.14
CA PHE A 758 27.16 18.56 41.62
C PHE A 758 27.57 18.30 43.06
N ASN A 759 26.72 17.65 43.84
CA ASN A 759 27.12 17.17 45.16
C ASN A 759 27.78 15.78 45.06
N ASN A 760 27.07 14.75 44.61
CA ASN A 760 27.68 13.47 44.25
C ASN A 760 27.36 13.14 42.80
N VAL A 761 28.30 12.54 42.08
CA VAL A 761 28.13 12.07 40.70
C VAL A 761 28.43 10.59 40.62
N VAL A 762 27.52 9.84 40.02
CA VAL A 762 27.71 8.43 39.65
C VAL A 762 27.67 8.32 38.13
N ILE A 763 28.71 7.73 37.56
CA ILE A 763 28.75 7.30 36.16
C ILE A 763 28.46 5.80 36.14
N ASN A 764 27.34 5.42 35.56
CA ASN A 764 26.91 4.02 35.44
C ASN A 764 26.44 3.73 34.00
N ASN A 765 27.19 4.25 33.04
CA ASN A 765 26.90 4.09 31.63
C ASN A 765 27.60 2.81 31.12
N SER A 766 26.85 1.75 30.81
CA SER A 766 27.45 0.45 30.49
C SER A 766 27.91 0.29 29.03
N GLY A 767 27.63 1.27 28.16
CA GLY A 767 27.86 1.14 26.70
C GLY A 767 28.56 2.32 26.02
N THR A 768 28.65 3.50 26.64
CA THR A 768 29.08 4.72 25.96
C THR A 768 29.83 5.72 26.86
N TRP A 769 29.96 6.97 26.40
CA TRP A 769 30.70 8.05 27.05
C TRP A 769 29.74 9.02 27.73
N VAL A 770 30.07 9.43 28.94
CA VAL A 770 29.60 10.68 29.54
C VAL A 770 30.68 11.72 29.27
N GLN A 771 30.37 12.72 28.46
CA GLN A 771 31.36 13.70 28.00
C GLN A 771 31.03 15.09 28.56
N ILE A 772 31.99 15.68 29.27
CA ILE A 772 31.88 17.07 29.74
C ILE A 772 31.92 18.01 28.54
N SER A 773 31.04 19.00 28.53
CA SER A 773 30.95 19.98 27.45
C SER A 773 30.81 21.40 27.96
N THR A 774 31.43 22.32 27.22
CA THR A 774 31.33 23.78 27.34
C THR A 774 31.96 24.38 28.60
N ASN A 775 31.82 23.75 29.77
CA ASN A 775 32.29 24.23 31.06
C ASN A 775 32.95 23.09 31.87
N SER A 776 33.83 23.46 32.82
CA SER A 776 34.40 22.50 33.78
C SER A 776 33.33 21.96 34.74
N MET A 777 33.56 20.77 35.27
CA MET A 777 32.67 20.10 36.22
C MET A 777 33.26 20.19 37.63
N ASP A 778 32.46 20.63 38.59
CA ASP A 778 32.81 20.67 40.00
C ASP A 778 31.89 19.74 40.79
N ILE A 779 32.46 18.94 41.69
CA ILE A 779 31.76 17.93 42.48
C ILE A 779 32.16 18.12 43.95
N ASP A 780 31.25 18.63 44.76
CA ASP A 780 31.50 18.93 46.17
C ASP A 780 31.79 17.68 47.02
N GLY A 781 31.20 16.55 46.65
CA GLY A 781 31.26 15.27 47.34
C GLY A 781 32.05 14.21 46.56
N SER A 782 31.36 13.14 46.17
CA SER A 782 31.99 11.96 45.57
C SER A 782 31.78 11.87 44.06
N LEU A 783 32.85 11.54 43.34
CA LEU A 783 32.78 11.02 41.97
C LEU A 783 32.97 9.49 42.03
N THR A 784 31.97 8.75 41.57
CA THR A 784 32.04 7.28 41.44
C THR A 784 31.81 6.89 39.98
N ILE A 785 32.78 6.22 39.37
CA ILE A 785 32.65 5.61 38.05
C ILE A 785 32.46 4.11 38.24
N THR A 786 31.22 3.63 38.17
CA THR A 786 30.90 2.21 38.37
C THR A 786 31.14 1.39 37.11
N ALA A 787 30.82 1.98 35.95
CA ALA A 787 31.02 1.41 34.62
C ALA A 787 31.03 2.54 33.57
N GLY A 788 31.59 2.26 32.38
CA GLY A 788 31.63 3.21 31.26
C GLY A 788 32.82 4.16 31.28
N THR A 789 32.75 5.18 30.43
CA THR A 789 33.79 6.20 30.30
C THR A 789 33.25 7.58 30.69
N LEU A 790 33.94 8.26 31.61
CA LEU A 790 33.83 9.71 31.80
C LEU A 790 34.93 10.40 30.99
N ASP A 791 34.55 11.15 29.96
CA ASP A 791 35.46 11.93 29.13
C ASP A 791 35.45 13.40 29.56
N MET A 792 36.59 13.89 30.03
CA MET A 792 36.76 15.27 30.46
C MET A 792 36.80 16.26 29.30
N ASN A 793 37.12 15.81 28.07
CA ASN A 793 37.04 16.62 26.86
C ASN A 793 37.74 18.00 26.98
N THR A 794 38.96 18.03 27.53
CA THR A 794 39.78 19.22 27.82
C THR A 794 39.29 20.15 28.94
N PHE A 795 38.18 19.83 29.60
CA PHE A 795 37.65 20.60 30.73
C PHE A 795 38.19 20.10 32.08
N ASN A 796 38.24 20.99 33.08
CA ASN A 796 38.70 20.63 34.41
C ASN A 796 37.63 19.85 35.19
N LEU A 797 38.09 19.02 36.13
CA LEU A 797 37.24 18.23 37.03
C LEU A 797 37.77 18.30 38.46
N ALA A 798 36.91 18.49 39.44
CA ALA A 798 37.25 18.42 40.85
C ALA A 798 36.24 17.54 41.60
N ALA A 799 36.73 16.72 42.53
CA ALA A 799 35.89 15.94 43.44
C ALA A 799 36.56 15.75 44.81
N ALA A 800 35.80 15.78 45.90
CA ALA A 800 36.36 15.57 47.24
C ALA A 800 36.79 14.11 47.50
N THR A 801 36.09 13.15 46.91
CA THR A 801 36.45 11.73 46.90
C THR A 801 36.27 11.15 45.51
N PHE A 802 37.07 10.14 45.18
CA PHE A 802 37.11 9.53 43.87
C PHE A 802 37.15 8.00 44.00
N SER A 803 36.29 7.32 43.23
CA SER A 803 36.30 5.87 43.07
C SER A 803 36.07 5.50 41.61
N ASN A 804 36.88 4.58 41.06
CA ASN A 804 36.90 4.27 39.63
C ASN A 804 36.98 2.76 39.36
N ASN A 805 35.92 2.20 38.79
CA ASN A 805 35.87 0.85 38.25
C ASN A 805 35.61 0.83 36.73
N GLY A 806 35.47 2.00 36.10
CA GLY A 806 35.29 2.17 34.66
C GLY A 806 36.51 2.83 34.03
N THR A 807 36.30 3.89 33.25
CA THR A 807 37.38 4.65 32.61
C THR A 807 37.22 6.16 32.84
N LEU A 808 38.28 6.82 33.27
CA LEU A 808 38.39 8.29 33.22
C LEU A 808 39.33 8.67 32.08
N ARG A 809 38.82 9.40 31.08
CA ARG A 809 39.56 9.80 29.88
C ARG A 809 40.01 11.26 29.93
N LEU A 810 41.28 11.49 29.58
CA LEU A 810 42.00 12.77 29.62
C LEU A 810 42.65 13.08 28.26
N GLN A 811 42.32 14.23 27.66
CA GLN A 811 42.72 14.61 26.30
C GLN A 811 43.92 15.59 26.25
N GLY A 812 44.16 16.36 27.29
CA GLY A 812 45.34 17.21 27.49
C GLY A 812 45.02 18.69 27.69
N GLY A 813 45.62 19.29 28.73
CA GLY A 813 45.46 20.71 29.09
C GLY A 813 44.49 20.94 30.26
N GLU A 814 43.67 19.95 30.58
CA GLU A 814 42.81 19.90 31.76
C GLU A 814 43.58 19.73 33.08
N THR A 815 42.95 20.18 34.16
CA THR A 815 43.35 19.91 35.55
C THR A 815 42.30 19.01 36.20
N ALA A 816 42.74 17.88 36.79
CA ALA A 816 41.89 17.04 37.62
C ALA A 816 42.33 17.17 39.10
N THR A 817 41.43 17.60 39.97
CA THR A 817 41.67 17.62 41.43
C THR A 817 40.93 16.44 42.04
N LEU A 818 41.54 15.27 41.97
CA LEU A 818 40.99 13.99 42.42
C LEU A 818 41.92 13.33 43.44
N ALA A 819 41.36 12.44 44.27
CA ALA A 819 42.18 11.50 45.04
C ALA A 819 42.86 10.49 44.09
N ASN A 820 43.88 9.80 44.60
CA ASN A 820 44.57 8.73 43.86
C ASN A 820 43.59 7.64 43.43
N ASP A 821 43.78 7.09 42.23
CA ASP A 821 43.01 5.93 41.80
C ASP A 821 43.62 4.66 42.40
N THR A 822 42.90 4.07 43.35
CA THR A 822 43.31 2.83 44.02
C THR A 822 42.35 1.67 43.78
N ASP A 823 41.36 1.84 42.90
CA ASP A 823 40.29 0.89 42.67
C ASP A 823 40.63 -0.07 41.53
N SER A 824 39.76 -0.36 40.56
CA SER A 824 40.04 -1.32 39.47
C SER A 824 39.84 -0.77 38.06
N GLY A 825 39.66 0.53 37.92
CA GLY A 825 39.38 1.20 36.66
C GLY A 825 40.64 1.73 35.95
N LEU A 826 40.43 2.18 34.71
CA LEU A 826 41.46 2.73 33.82
C LEU A 826 41.50 4.26 33.90
N ILE A 827 42.70 4.81 34.07
CA ILE A 827 43.00 6.22 33.74
C ILE A 827 43.60 6.27 32.33
N PHE A 828 42.87 6.85 31.38
CA PHE A 828 43.23 6.87 29.97
C PHE A 828 43.67 8.26 29.51
N TYR A 829 44.94 8.40 29.15
CA TYR A 829 45.50 9.63 28.57
C TYR A 829 45.52 9.56 27.03
N SER A 830 44.45 10.02 26.38
CA SER A 830 44.28 9.96 24.91
C SER A 830 44.99 11.06 24.14
N GLY A 831 45.38 12.16 24.79
CA GLY A 831 46.25 13.18 24.19
C GLY A 831 45.77 13.80 22.86
N ASP A 832 44.48 13.85 22.57
CA ASP A 832 43.90 14.47 21.38
C ASP A 832 43.63 15.99 21.55
N GLY A 833 43.78 16.52 22.75
CA GLY A 833 43.62 17.94 23.14
C GLY A 833 44.81 18.87 22.84
N ALA A 834 45.74 18.46 21.98
CA ALA A 834 46.84 19.27 21.41
C ALA A 834 47.91 19.86 22.36
N THR A 835 48.03 19.45 23.62
CA THR A 835 49.06 19.97 24.56
C THR A 835 49.97 18.88 25.13
N ALA A 836 51.25 19.20 25.31
CA ALA A 836 52.20 18.32 25.99
C ALA A 836 52.00 18.36 27.52
N TYR A 837 52.10 17.21 28.17
CA TYR A 837 51.87 17.08 29.61
C TYR A 837 53.19 17.25 30.37
N THR A 838 53.25 18.28 31.22
CA THR A 838 54.38 18.53 32.14
C THR A 838 54.19 17.88 33.52
N SER A 839 52.99 17.36 33.78
CA SER A 839 52.59 16.59 34.95
C SER A 839 51.34 15.78 34.60
N LEU A 840 51.12 14.65 35.27
CA LEU A 840 49.89 13.87 35.12
C LEU A 840 48.76 14.51 35.93
N ALA A 841 47.56 14.56 35.36
CA ALA A 841 46.46 15.33 35.94
C ALA A 841 45.78 14.65 37.15
N VAL A 842 45.86 13.33 37.29
CA VAL A 842 45.13 12.54 38.32
C VAL A 842 46.06 12.08 39.47
N GLY A 843 47.18 12.78 39.67
CA GLY A 843 48.19 12.41 40.67
C GLY A 843 49.25 11.46 40.14
N ASP A 844 49.77 10.59 41.01
CA ASP A 844 50.92 9.71 40.70
C ASP A 844 50.69 8.24 41.12
N TYR A 845 49.48 7.89 41.55
CA TYR A 845 49.09 6.55 41.98
C TYR A 845 47.87 6.07 41.19
N TYR A 846 47.97 4.88 40.62
CA TYR A 846 47.00 4.33 39.68
C TYR A 846 46.70 2.86 39.96
N PHE A 847 45.51 2.40 39.55
CA PHE A 847 45.32 0.97 39.29
C PHE A 847 45.81 0.64 37.88
N ASP A 848 45.02 0.94 36.84
CA ASP A 848 45.44 0.80 35.44
C ASP A 848 45.67 2.18 34.81
N VAL A 849 46.72 2.31 33.99
CA VAL A 849 47.00 3.55 33.25
C VAL A 849 47.46 3.28 31.82
N GLU A 850 46.89 4.04 30.88
CA GLU A 850 47.22 3.96 29.45
C GLU A 850 47.56 5.34 28.87
N PHE A 851 48.61 5.37 28.05
CA PHE A 851 49.03 6.54 27.28
C PHE A 851 48.91 6.26 25.77
N ASP A 852 48.02 6.95 25.07
CA ASP A 852 47.70 6.67 23.67
C ASP A 852 47.54 7.93 22.82
N SER A 853 48.66 8.54 22.43
CA SER A 853 48.67 9.70 21.52
C SER A 853 49.99 9.82 20.78
N GLY A 854 49.98 9.63 19.47
CA GLY A 854 51.19 9.71 18.65
C GLY A 854 51.87 11.08 18.61
N ALA A 855 51.17 12.16 19.01
CA ALA A 855 51.69 13.53 18.97
C ALA A 855 52.26 14.02 20.32
N ASN A 856 51.85 13.39 21.43
CA ASN A 856 52.08 13.95 22.75
C ASN A 856 53.22 13.28 23.52
N THR A 857 53.66 14.04 24.53
CA THR A 857 54.69 13.63 25.47
C THR A 857 54.16 13.81 26.89
N TRP A 858 54.28 12.77 27.72
CA TRP A 858 53.94 12.78 29.13
C TRP A 858 55.21 12.77 29.97
N THR A 859 55.45 13.83 30.73
CA THR A 859 56.62 13.92 31.62
C THR A 859 56.17 13.72 33.06
N LEU A 860 56.75 12.72 33.74
CA LEU A 860 56.53 12.52 35.17
C LEU A 860 57.17 13.65 35.97
N ASN A 861 56.46 14.12 36.99
CA ASN A 861 56.88 15.13 37.94
C ASN A 861 57.07 14.58 39.37
N ALA A 862 56.70 13.32 39.60
CA ALA A 862 57.01 12.55 40.79
C ALA A 862 57.15 11.06 40.45
N ALA A 863 57.45 10.23 41.45
CA ALA A 863 57.50 8.78 41.28
C ALA A 863 56.08 8.22 41.15
N MET A 864 55.89 7.34 40.17
CA MET A 864 54.61 6.74 39.85
C MET A 864 54.49 5.35 40.49
N ASP A 865 53.32 5.02 41.01
CA ASP A 865 53.00 3.73 41.62
C ASP A 865 51.71 3.16 40.99
N ILE A 866 51.76 1.94 40.48
CA ILE A 866 50.69 1.35 39.65
C ILE A 866 50.39 -0.06 40.16
N ASN A 867 49.17 -0.27 40.65
CA ASN A 867 48.73 -1.56 41.19
C ASN A 867 48.28 -2.57 40.11
N GLY A 868 47.87 -2.07 38.95
CA GLY A 868 47.49 -2.83 37.75
C GLY A 868 48.52 -2.64 36.64
N ASP A 869 48.06 -2.50 35.40
CA ASP A 869 48.87 -2.48 34.18
C ASP A 869 49.27 -1.05 33.78
N LEU A 870 50.48 -0.93 33.20
CA LEU A 870 50.96 0.27 32.52
C LEU A 870 51.05 -0.02 31.02
N ASP A 871 50.25 0.69 30.22
CA ASP A 871 50.33 0.63 28.76
C ASP A 871 50.79 1.96 28.13
N ILE A 872 51.82 1.87 27.30
CA ILE A 872 52.30 2.97 26.46
C ILE A 872 52.02 2.58 25.01
N ALA A 873 50.76 2.75 24.61
CA ALA A 873 50.25 2.37 23.30
C ALA A 873 50.82 3.28 22.18
N ASN A 874 50.77 4.60 22.36
CA ASN A 874 51.31 5.58 21.42
C ASN A 874 51.90 6.81 22.13
N GLY A 875 52.85 7.50 21.48
CA GLY A 875 53.47 8.73 21.99
C GLY A 875 54.77 8.52 22.76
N SER A 876 55.04 9.42 23.73
CA SER A 876 56.27 9.37 24.53
C SER A 876 56.05 9.56 26.03
N LEU A 877 56.35 8.54 26.83
CA LEU A 877 56.44 8.65 28.30
C LEU A 877 57.88 8.97 28.73
N ILE A 878 58.07 10.10 29.41
CA ILE A 878 59.35 10.57 29.94
C ILE A 878 59.32 10.56 31.46
N THR A 879 60.11 9.71 32.08
CA THR A 879 60.14 9.59 33.55
C THR A 879 60.87 10.73 34.27
N GLY A 880 61.66 11.54 33.57
CA GLY A 880 62.36 12.69 34.16
C GLY A 880 63.38 12.37 35.27
N GLY A 881 63.70 11.09 35.49
CA GLY A 881 64.51 10.62 36.61
C GLY A 881 63.72 10.08 37.80
N PHE A 882 62.39 10.11 37.75
CA PHE A 882 61.49 9.53 38.75
C PHE A 882 61.28 8.03 38.52
N GLY A 883 61.02 7.29 39.59
CA GLY A 883 60.80 5.84 39.53
C GLY A 883 59.37 5.48 39.14
N ILE A 884 59.20 4.27 38.61
CA ILE A 884 57.92 3.59 38.41
C ILE A 884 57.95 2.33 39.26
N THR A 885 56.98 2.19 40.17
CA THR A 885 56.68 0.92 40.85
C THR A 885 55.41 0.36 40.21
N LEU A 886 55.43 -0.92 39.87
CA LEU A 886 54.40 -1.53 39.04
C LEU A 886 54.13 -2.97 39.51
N ALA A 887 52.89 -3.25 39.85
CA ALA A 887 52.43 -4.57 40.25
C ALA A 887 51.87 -5.40 39.09
N GLY A 888 51.27 -4.79 38.07
CA GLY A 888 50.82 -5.48 36.85
C GLY A 888 51.86 -5.51 35.73
N ASN A 889 51.39 -5.57 34.49
CA ASN A 889 52.21 -5.70 33.29
C ASN A 889 52.76 -4.36 32.81
N PHE A 890 53.96 -4.39 32.24
CA PHE A 890 54.56 -3.25 31.55
C PHE A 890 54.45 -3.48 30.04
N THR A 891 53.63 -2.69 29.36
CA THR A 891 53.49 -2.73 27.90
C THR A 891 54.02 -1.43 27.29
N ASN A 892 54.89 -1.55 26.29
CA ASN A 892 55.46 -0.40 25.60
C ASN A 892 55.52 -0.63 24.09
N ALA A 893 54.50 -0.13 23.39
CA ALA A 893 54.47 -0.10 21.92
C ALA A 893 55.08 1.19 21.33
N ALA A 894 55.46 2.17 22.17
CA ALA A 894 55.88 3.49 21.74
C ALA A 894 57.22 3.94 22.36
N THR A 895 57.37 5.24 22.63
CA THR A 895 58.63 5.82 23.15
C THR A 895 58.64 5.87 24.67
N PHE A 896 59.58 5.16 25.30
CA PHE A 896 59.84 5.25 26.74
C PHE A 896 61.22 5.87 27.01
N THR A 897 61.25 7.01 27.71
CA THR A 897 62.49 7.72 28.09
C THR A 897 62.69 7.68 29.60
N HIS A 898 63.63 6.85 30.04
CA HIS A 898 63.87 6.54 31.46
C HIS A 898 64.70 7.58 32.24
N GLY A 899 65.49 8.44 31.60
CA GLY A 899 66.42 9.34 32.32
C GLY A 899 67.26 8.58 33.37
N SER A 900 67.18 8.95 34.66
CA SER A 900 67.75 8.21 35.78
C SER A 900 66.73 7.42 36.62
N GLY A 901 65.50 7.27 36.14
CA GLY A 901 64.35 6.67 36.83
C GLY A 901 64.42 5.14 36.87
N ALA A 902 64.12 4.54 38.02
CA ALA A 902 64.12 3.10 38.19
C ALA A 902 62.72 2.50 37.93
N VAL A 903 62.63 1.38 37.22
CA VAL A 903 61.42 0.57 37.13
C VAL A 903 61.53 -0.60 38.10
N THR A 904 60.59 -0.70 39.03
CA THR A 904 60.49 -1.74 40.06
C THR A 904 59.21 -2.52 39.84
N LEU A 905 59.36 -3.81 39.55
CA LEU A 905 58.26 -4.75 39.38
C LEU A 905 58.05 -5.47 40.71
N ASP A 906 56.91 -5.26 41.36
CA ASP A 906 56.65 -5.72 42.74
C ASP A 906 55.40 -6.61 42.90
N GLY A 907 54.63 -6.83 41.83
CA GLY A 907 53.44 -7.69 41.85
C GLY A 907 53.72 -9.15 41.54
N THR A 908 52.77 -9.88 40.94
CA THR A 908 52.88 -11.33 40.70
C THR A 908 52.59 -11.67 39.25
N GLY A 909 53.37 -12.56 38.63
CA GLY A 909 53.11 -13.06 37.27
C GLY A 909 53.25 -12.00 36.18
N GLN A 910 54.15 -11.04 36.36
CA GLN A 910 54.24 -9.85 35.50
C GLN A 910 54.87 -10.15 34.14
N SER A 911 54.46 -9.38 33.14
CA SER A 911 55.03 -9.39 31.80
C SER A 911 55.66 -8.04 31.43
N ILE A 912 56.76 -8.07 30.69
CA ILE A 912 57.31 -6.91 29.96
C ILE A 912 57.11 -7.16 28.47
N ILE A 913 56.31 -6.30 27.86
CA ILE A 913 55.88 -6.41 26.47
C ILE A 913 56.39 -5.18 25.72
N GLY A 914 57.07 -5.38 24.60
CA GLY A 914 57.60 -4.29 23.79
C GLY A 914 59.06 -3.96 24.10
N ALA A 915 59.86 -3.78 23.05
CA ALA A 915 61.27 -3.48 23.16
C ALA A 915 61.49 -2.18 23.95
N THR A 916 62.19 -2.27 25.09
CA THR A 916 62.29 -1.15 26.04
C THR A 916 63.71 -0.99 26.58
N THR A 917 64.18 0.25 26.69
CA THR A 917 65.41 0.58 27.41
C THR A 917 65.06 1.13 28.79
N PHE A 918 65.61 0.53 29.83
CA PHE A 918 65.43 0.93 31.23
C PHE A 918 66.73 1.53 31.78
N TYR A 919 66.64 2.47 32.74
CA TYR A 919 67.81 2.88 33.49
C TYR A 919 68.19 1.82 34.53
N ASN A 920 67.31 1.59 35.50
CA ASN A 920 67.35 0.46 36.40
C ASN A 920 66.09 -0.37 36.20
N LEU A 921 66.24 -1.70 36.20
CA LEU A 921 65.11 -2.63 36.23
C LEU A 921 65.30 -3.56 37.43
N SER A 922 64.27 -3.67 38.27
CA SER A 922 64.31 -4.57 39.41
C SER A 922 63.04 -5.40 39.57
N LYS A 923 63.22 -6.69 39.86
CA LYS A 923 62.17 -7.63 40.26
C LYS A 923 62.75 -8.52 41.36
N THR A 924 62.23 -8.36 42.57
CA THR A 924 62.64 -9.15 43.73
C THR A 924 61.42 -9.80 44.36
N VAL A 925 61.48 -11.11 44.58
CA VAL A 925 60.35 -11.88 45.11
C VAL A 925 60.75 -12.69 46.33
N SER A 926 59.81 -12.81 47.26
CA SER A 926 59.95 -13.61 48.49
C SER A 926 59.30 -14.99 48.38
N SER A 927 58.39 -15.16 47.41
CA SER A 927 57.74 -16.41 46.98
C SER A 927 58.07 -16.70 45.52
N ALA A 928 57.91 -17.95 45.07
CA ALA A 928 58.10 -18.30 43.67
C ALA A 928 57.16 -17.49 42.77
N ASP A 929 57.68 -16.96 41.68
CA ASP A 929 56.96 -16.06 40.78
C ASP A 929 57.54 -16.14 39.35
N THR A 930 56.82 -15.60 38.37
CA THR A 930 57.25 -15.59 36.96
C THR A 930 57.33 -14.16 36.43
N LEU A 931 58.42 -13.84 35.73
CA LEU A 931 58.57 -12.66 34.90
C LEU A 931 58.69 -13.10 33.43
N THR A 932 57.74 -12.66 32.62
CA THR A 932 57.65 -13.02 31.20
C THR A 932 58.13 -11.86 30.33
N PHE A 933 58.90 -12.16 29.29
CA PHE A 933 59.32 -11.19 28.29
C PHE A 933 58.75 -11.55 26.92
N THR A 934 58.43 -10.56 26.09
CA THR A 934 58.05 -10.85 24.69
C THR A 934 59.22 -11.42 23.91
N ALA A 935 59.01 -12.58 23.28
CA ALA A 935 60.04 -13.28 22.54
C ALA A 935 60.61 -12.44 21.38
N THR A 936 61.89 -12.64 21.05
CA THR A 936 62.64 -11.97 19.95
C THR A 936 62.95 -10.48 20.14
N GLU A 937 62.39 -9.84 21.18
CA GLU A 937 62.66 -8.44 21.49
C GLU A 937 64.01 -8.22 22.16
N THR A 938 64.42 -6.95 22.24
CA THR A 938 65.63 -6.54 22.97
C THR A 938 65.24 -5.53 24.04
N HIS A 939 65.57 -5.84 25.30
CA HIS A 939 65.45 -4.92 26.42
C HIS A 939 66.84 -4.53 26.92
N ALA A 940 67.13 -3.23 26.95
CA ALA A 940 68.42 -2.72 27.42
C ALA A 940 68.29 -2.18 28.85
N ILE A 941 69.33 -2.34 29.66
CA ILE A 941 69.40 -1.82 31.02
C ILE A 941 70.71 -1.03 31.17
N ASP A 942 70.59 0.29 31.14
CA ASP A 942 71.74 1.20 31.08
C ASP A 942 72.57 1.23 32.38
N ASN A 943 71.93 0.96 33.53
CA ASN A 943 72.58 0.95 34.84
C ASN A 943 72.30 -0.37 35.59
N ASN A 944 71.50 -0.39 36.65
CA ASN A 944 71.40 -1.58 37.52
C ASN A 944 70.27 -2.52 37.10
N LEU A 945 70.60 -3.80 36.92
CA LEU A 945 69.62 -4.89 36.77
C LEU A 945 69.60 -5.73 38.06
N THR A 946 68.44 -5.86 38.70
CA THR A 946 68.26 -6.73 39.88
C THR A 946 67.13 -7.72 39.64
N LEU A 947 67.46 -9.00 39.49
CA LEU A 947 66.47 -10.08 39.36
C LEU A 947 66.75 -11.10 40.46
N GLN A 948 65.83 -11.26 41.41
CA GLN A 948 66.11 -11.98 42.65
C GLN A 948 64.92 -12.76 43.17
N GLY A 949 65.06 -14.08 43.27
CA GLY A 949 64.17 -14.92 44.08
C GLY A 949 64.66 -15.08 45.52
N ALA A 950 64.01 -15.96 46.27
CA ALA A 950 64.43 -16.38 47.60
C ALA A 950 64.84 -17.87 47.62
N ALA A 951 65.52 -18.30 48.68
CA ALA A 951 65.96 -19.69 48.81
C ALA A 951 64.75 -20.65 48.80
N GLY A 952 64.69 -21.54 47.80
CA GLY A 952 63.56 -22.46 47.60
C GLY A 952 62.33 -21.85 46.92
N GLN A 953 62.39 -20.57 46.54
CA GLN A 953 61.30 -19.79 45.95
C GLN A 953 61.88 -19.00 44.76
N LEU A 954 62.02 -19.66 43.61
CA LEU A 954 62.74 -19.10 42.46
C LEU A 954 61.88 -18.06 41.73
N LEU A 955 62.52 -17.00 41.22
CA LEU A 955 61.95 -16.16 40.17
C LEU A 955 62.21 -16.82 38.81
N SER A 956 61.16 -17.22 38.12
CA SER A 956 61.21 -17.79 36.78
C SER A 956 61.26 -16.69 35.73
N LEU A 957 62.26 -16.72 34.85
CA LEU A 957 62.38 -15.82 33.71
C LEU A 957 62.09 -16.62 32.44
N VAL A 958 61.03 -16.25 31.73
CA VAL A 958 60.54 -16.97 30.55
C VAL A 958 60.18 -16.00 29.44
N THR A 959 59.93 -16.53 28.23
CA THR A 959 59.41 -15.75 27.11
C THR A 959 57.97 -16.11 26.76
N THR A 960 57.25 -15.22 26.07
CA THR A 960 55.88 -15.45 25.60
C THR A 960 55.75 -16.62 24.62
N SER A 961 56.85 -17.09 24.03
CA SER A 961 56.87 -18.29 23.17
C SER A 961 58.11 -19.14 23.42
N GLY A 962 57.91 -20.30 24.06
CA GLY A 962 58.98 -21.24 24.38
C GLY A 962 59.81 -21.63 23.16
N GLY A 963 61.14 -21.58 23.29
CA GLY A 963 62.10 -21.83 22.22
C GLY A 963 62.52 -20.59 21.42
N SER A 964 61.90 -19.43 21.66
CA SER A 964 62.29 -18.15 21.05
C SER A 964 62.86 -17.20 22.10
N ALA A 965 64.16 -16.94 22.01
CA ALA A 965 64.86 -16.17 23.02
C ALA A 965 64.64 -14.65 22.92
N VAL A 966 64.60 -13.99 24.08
CA VAL A 966 64.65 -12.51 24.22
C VAL A 966 66.09 -12.06 24.48
N ASN A 967 66.47 -10.84 24.10
CA ASN A 967 67.79 -10.26 24.40
C ASN A 967 67.70 -9.26 25.56
N LEU A 968 68.41 -9.52 26.65
CA LEU A 968 68.71 -8.56 27.72
C LEU A 968 70.10 -7.95 27.49
N ALA A 969 70.20 -6.63 27.38
CA ALA A 969 71.45 -5.91 27.22
C ALA A 969 71.77 -5.13 28.50
N ALA A 970 72.28 -5.83 29.54
CA ALA A 970 72.64 -5.20 30.80
C ALA A 970 74.04 -4.55 30.74
N ALA A 971 74.11 -3.22 30.93
CA ALA A 971 75.33 -2.43 30.79
C ALA A 971 76.00 -2.05 32.13
N GLY A 972 75.24 -1.98 33.24
CA GLY A 972 75.77 -1.64 34.57
C GLY A 972 75.82 -2.82 35.56
N THR A 973 75.49 -2.58 36.83
CA THR A 973 75.62 -3.61 37.88
C THR A 973 74.48 -4.61 37.80
N VAL A 974 74.81 -5.90 37.63
CA VAL A 974 73.81 -6.99 37.60
C VAL A 974 73.82 -7.77 38.91
N THR A 975 72.67 -7.83 39.58
CA THR A 975 72.42 -8.63 40.78
C THR A 975 71.42 -9.72 40.45
N THR A 976 71.88 -10.97 40.40
CA THR A 976 71.05 -12.14 40.05
C THR A 976 71.26 -13.30 41.01
N GLN A 977 70.19 -13.78 41.65
CA GLN A 977 70.24 -14.93 42.56
C GLN A 977 68.87 -15.61 42.65
N TYR A 978 68.86 -16.93 42.92
CA TYR A 978 67.66 -17.75 43.06
C TYR A 978 66.70 -17.62 41.85
N LEU A 979 67.24 -17.80 40.64
CA LEU A 979 66.50 -17.68 39.38
C LEU A 979 66.27 -19.04 38.72
N SER A 980 65.18 -19.19 37.97
CA SER A 980 65.00 -20.24 36.96
C SER A 980 64.93 -19.56 35.61
N VAL A 981 65.89 -19.79 34.70
CA VAL A 981 66.01 -19.00 33.47
C VAL A 981 65.76 -19.87 32.25
N GLN A 982 64.88 -19.44 31.35
CA GLN A 982 64.59 -20.09 30.08
C GLN A 982 64.49 -19.08 28.93
N ASP A 983 65.19 -19.36 27.84
CA ASP A 983 65.16 -18.58 26.59
C ASP A 983 65.54 -17.09 26.77
N ILE A 984 66.48 -16.79 27.67
CA ILE A 984 66.97 -15.43 27.92
C ILE A 984 68.43 -15.29 27.47
N ASN A 985 68.65 -14.56 26.37
CA ASN A 985 70.00 -14.19 25.92
C ASN A 985 70.45 -12.90 26.61
N ASN A 986 71.67 -12.87 27.12
CA ASN A 986 72.32 -11.64 27.54
C ASN A 986 73.38 -11.22 26.51
N THR A 987 73.20 -10.03 25.93
CA THR A 987 74.10 -9.46 24.92
C THR A 987 75.14 -8.51 25.52
N GLY A 988 75.04 -8.22 26.83
CA GLY A 988 76.01 -7.44 27.60
C GLY A 988 77.18 -8.27 28.17
N SER A 989 77.76 -7.79 29.28
CA SER A 989 78.79 -8.56 30.01
C SER A 989 78.18 -9.82 30.63
N THR A 990 78.93 -10.93 30.67
CA THR A 990 78.41 -12.23 31.14
C THR A 990 77.80 -12.14 32.54
N ILE A 991 76.50 -12.41 32.66
CA ILE A 991 75.76 -12.34 33.93
C ILE A 991 76.18 -13.51 34.84
N GLN A 992 76.46 -13.22 36.10
CA GLN A 992 76.88 -14.20 37.10
C GLN A 992 75.70 -14.62 37.98
N CYS A 993 75.09 -15.78 37.72
CA CYS A 993 74.00 -16.33 38.53
C CYS A 993 74.50 -17.55 39.33
N THR A 994 75.34 -17.27 40.33
CA THR A 994 76.11 -18.31 41.02
C THR A 994 75.48 -18.82 42.33
N SER A 995 74.38 -18.21 42.77
CA SER A 995 73.69 -18.55 44.02
C SER A 995 72.24 -18.96 43.73
N GLY A 996 71.94 -20.25 43.83
CA GLY A 996 70.58 -20.80 43.76
C GLY A 996 69.89 -20.71 42.40
N CYS A 997 70.61 -20.46 41.32
CA CYS A 997 70.03 -20.35 39.97
C CYS A 997 70.03 -21.68 39.22
N THR A 998 69.02 -21.86 38.36
CA THR A 998 68.84 -23.03 37.49
C THR A 998 68.81 -22.57 36.03
N ASP A 999 69.63 -23.22 35.20
CA ASP A 999 69.63 -23.07 33.74
C ASP A 999 68.64 -24.10 33.15
N VAL A 1000 67.48 -23.65 32.67
CA VAL A 1000 66.45 -24.54 32.13
C VAL A 1000 66.78 -24.91 30.69
N SER A 1001 66.79 -23.93 29.77
CA SER A 1001 67.21 -24.09 28.37
C SER A 1001 67.31 -22.74 27.65
N GLY A 1002 68.01 -22.68 26.51
CA GLY A 1002 67.95 -21.54 25.59
C GLY A 1002 68.68 -20.25 26.01
N ASN A 1003 69.52 -20.30 27.05
CA ASN A 1003 70.17 -19.11 27.61
C ASN A 1003 71.59 -18.90 27.07
N THR A 1004 71.94 -17.68 26.63
CA THR A 1004 73.32 -17.31 26.23
C THR A 1004 73.81 -16.07 26.99
N GLY A 1005 75.12 -15.93 27.21
CA GLY A 1005 75.67 -14.77 27.95
C GLY A 1005 75.50 -14.84 29.47
N TRP A 1006 75.17 -16.01 30.03
CA TRP A 1006 75.06 -16.31 31.46
C TRP A 1006 76.16 -17.27 31.92
N ASN A 1007 76.55 -17.19 33.19
CA ASN A 1007 77.37 -18.19 33.87
C ASN A 1007 76.60 -18.77 35.07
N PHE A 1008 76.20 -20.05 34.94
CA PHE A 1008 75.59 -20.85 36.00
C PHE A 1008 76.63 -21.80 36.59
N VAL A 1009 76.79 -21.82 37.92
CA VAL A 1009 77.73 -22.78 38.54
C VAL A 1009 77.08 -24.16 38.59
N ALA A 1010 77.73 -25.16 38.00
CA ALA A 1010 77.27 -26.54 38.05
C ALA A 1010 77.20 -27.06 39.50
N ALA A 1011 76.00 -27.42 39.95
CA ALA A 1011 75.81 -28.11 41.21
C ALA A 1011 76.47 -29.51 41.17
N GLY A 1012 77.38 -29.78 42.10
CA GLY A 1012 78.01 -31.08 42.27
C GLY A 1012 76.99 -32.18 42.58
N GLY A 1013 77.08 -33.26 41.79
CA GLY A 1013 76.21 -34.44 41.74
C GLY A 1013 75.67 -35.06 43.05
N GLY A 1014 74.40 -35.49 42.97
CA GLY A 1014 74.05 -36.91 43.03
C GLY A 1014 73.58 -37.48 44.37
N GLY A 1015 72.26 -37.74 44.47
CA GLY A 1015 71.69 -38.62 45.48
C GLY A 1015 70.20 -38.89 45.22
N THR A 1016 69.88 -40.00 44.56
CA THR A 1016 68.53 -40.59 44.54
C THR A 1016 68.18 -41.18 45.90
N PRO A 1017 66.94 -41.03 46.39
CA PRO A 1017 66.31 -42.09 47.15
C PRO A 1017 64.93 -42.47 46.59
N THR A 1018 64.72 -43.78 46.53
CA THR A 1018 63.47 -44.49 46.28
C THR A 1018 62.39 -44.25 47.35
N PRO A 1019 61.10 -44.53 47.04
CA PRO A 1019 59.95 -44.21 47.89
C PRO A 1019 59.83 -45.10 49.13
N GLY A 1020 59.60 -44.47 50.28
CA GLY A 1020 59.34 -45.11 51.57
C GLY A 1020 58.20 -44.41 52.31
N THR A 1021 57.11 -45.14 52.46
CA THR A 1021 55.78 -44.82 52.99
C THR A 1021 55.67 -44.37 54.46
N GLY A 1022 55.01 -43.22 54.68
CA GLY A 1022 53.88 -43.01 55.63
C GLY A 1022 54.17 -42.52 57.07
N PRO A 1023 53.18 -41.94 57.80
CA PRO A 1023 51.88 -41.37 57.37
C PRO A 1023 51.63 -39.93 57.89
N ALA A 1024 51.00 -39.09 57.08
CA ALA A 1024 50.19 -37.93 57.50
C ALA A 1024 49.03 -37.79 56.50
N ALA A 1025 47.86 -37.46 57.00
CA ALA A 1025 46.53 -37.80 56.46
C ALA A 1025 46.30 -37.43 54.98
N ALA A 1026 45.66 -38.36 54.27
CA ALA A 1026 45.40 -38.32 52.85
C ALA A 1026 44.26 -37.36 52.48
N VAL A 1027 44.45 -36.60 51.41
CA VAL A 1027 43.32 -36.21 50.55
C VAL A 1027 42.77 -37.51 49.96
N THR A 1028 41.50 -37.80 50.23
CA THR A 1028 40.92 -39.14 50.00
C THR A 1028 40.21 -39.25 48.66
N SER A 1029 39.82 -38.14 48.03
CA SER A 1029 39.36 -38.10 46.62
C SER A 1029 39.17 -36.65 46.15
N ALA A 1030 39.33 -36.42 44.84
CA ALA A 1030 38.56 -35.45 44.07
C ALA A 1030 38.02 -36.23 42.87
N THR A 1031 36.71 -36.17 42.62
CA THR A 1031 36.10 -36.90 41.52
C THR A 1031 35.10 -36.01 40.82
N LEU A 1032 35.31 -35.79 39.52
CA LEU A 1032 34.37 -35.05 38.69
C LEU A 1032 33.18 -35.96 38.35
N MET A 1033 31.97 -35.49 38.64
CA MET A 1033 30.74 -36.25 38.42
C MET A 1033 30.00 -35.82 37.16
N SER A 1034 29.99 -34.52 36.83
CA SER A 1034 29.40 -33.98 35.60
C SER A 1034 30.04 -32.64 35.21
N PRO A 1035 30.27 -32.35 33.92
CA PRO A 1035 30.16 -33.27 32.78
C PRO A 1035 31.28 -34.32 32.81
N ASN A 1036 30.95 -35.58 32.55
CA ASN A 1036 31.89 -36.71 32.68
C ASN A 1036 32.12 -37.47 31.35
N GLY A 1037 31.46 -37.03 30.28
CA GLY A 1037 31.73 -37.40 28.91
C GLY A 1037 30.49 -37.92 28.16
N GLY A 1038 30.38 -37.52 26.89
CA GLY A 1038 29.25 -37.82 26.01
C GLY A 1038 28.11 -36.80 26.05
N GLU A 1039 28.16 -35.81 26.93
CA GLU A 1039 27.19 -34.71 26.99
C GLU A 1039 27.37 -33.76 25.81
N ILE A 1040 26.26 -33.16 25.36
CA ILE A 1040 26.27 -32.04 24.42
C ILE A 1040 25.83 -30.81 25.21
N LEU A 1041 26.75 -29.90 25.47
CA LEU A 1041 26.53 -28.65 26.18
C LEU A 1041 26.30 -27.54 25.15
N GLN A 1042 25.37 -26.64 25.44
CA GLN A 1042 25.07 -25.51 24.56
C GLN A 1042 25.80 -24.26 25.08
N GLY A 1043 26.47 -23.52 24.20
CA GLY A 1043 27.11 -22.24 24.53
C GLY A 1043 26.11 -21.26 25.15
N ASN A 1044 26.55 -20.41 26.07
CA ASN A 1044 25.74 -19.49 26.88
C ASN A 1044 24.69 -20.13 27.81
N SER A 1045 24.49 -21.45 27.79
CA SER A 1045 23.63 -22.11 28.77
C SER A 1045 24.31 -22.20 30.14
N MET A 1046 23.51 -22.13 31.21
CA MET A 1046 23.96 -22.43 32.57
C MET A 1046 24.00 -23.94 32.76
N TYR A 1047 25.17 -24.47 33.12
CA TYR A 1047 25.38 -25.89 33.36
C TYR A 1047 26.08 -26.13 34.71
N ASN A 1048 25.53 -27.03 35.53
CA ASN A 1048 26.13 -27.32 36.82
C ASN A 1048 27.29 -28.32 36.67
N ILE A 1049 28.51 -27.85 36.95
CA ILE A 1049 29.66 -28.72 37.15
C ILE A 1049 29.56 -29.31 38.54
N THR A 1050 29.59 -30.63 38.67
CA THR A 1050 29.47 -31.31 39.97
C THR A 1050 30.65 -32.21 40.23
N TRP A 1051 31.09 -32.24 41.49
CA TRP A 1051 32.23 -33.02 41.94
C TRP A 1051 32.04 -33.53 43.36
N SER A 1052 32.86 -34.50 43.76
CA SER A 1052 32.97 -34.94 45.15
C SER A 1052 34.45 -34.93 45.54
N ALA A 1053 34.81 -34.07 46.49
CA ALA A 1053 36.18 -34.00 47.01
C ALA A 1053 36.20 -34.06 48.54
N SER A 1054 37.18 -34.76 49.11
CA SER A 1054 37.32 -34.91 50.57
C SER A 1054 38.79 -35.05 50.99
N GLY A 1055 39.19 -34.37 52.07
CA GLY A 1055 40.55 -34.43 52.63
C GLY A 1055 40.80 -33.41 53.73
N ASP A 1056 41.66 -33.75 54.70
CA ASP A 1056 41.97 -32.91 55.87
C ASP A 1056 42.81 -31.65 55.56
N SER A 1057 43.31 -31.52 54.32
CA SER A 1057 44.17 -30.40 53.85
C SER A 1057 43.60 -29.68 52.62
N LEU A 1058 42.39 -30.05 52.20
CA LEU A 1058 41.65 -29.42 51.11
C LEU A 1058 40.93 -28.19 51.65
N ASP A 1059 41.14 -27.04 51.02
CA ASP A 1059 40.46 -25.79 51.38
C ASP A 1059 39.40 -25.44 50.33
N THR A 1060 39.81 -25.39 49.06
CA THR A 1060 38.99 -24.92 47.94
C THR A 1060 39.15 -25.80 46.69
N ILE A 1061 38.31 -25.53 45.69
CA ILE A 1061 38.26 -26.22 44.41
C ILE A 1061 38.55 -25.22 43.29
N SER A 1062 39.34 -25.62 42.30
CA SER A 1062 39.46 -24.88 41.05
C SER A 1062 38.91 -25.72 39.90
N LEU A 1063 38.12 -25.10 39.04
CA LEU A 1063 37.47 -25.73 37.90
C LEU A 1063 38.10 -25.19 36.62
N HIS A 1064 38.39 -26.11 35.71
CA HIS A 1064 39.01 -25.79 34.42
C HIS A 1064 38.28 -26.47 33.29
N TYR A 1065 38.25 -25.85 32.11
CA TYR A 1065 37.71 -26.42 30.88
C TYR A 1065 38.76 -26.46 29.78
N SER A 1066 38.76 -27.51 28.98
CA SER A 1066 39.64 -27.72 27.85
C SER A 1066 38.82 -27.91 26.58
N LYS A 1067 39.31 -27.38 25.46
CA LYS A 1067 38.73 -27.58 24.11
C LYS A 1067 39.46 -28.67 23.31
N ASP A 1068 40.68 -29.01 23.70
CA ASP A 1068 41.63 -29.82 22.94
C ASP A 1068 41.89 -31.19 23.57
N ASN A 1069 40.86 -31.77 24.18
CA ASN A 1069 40.89 -33.08 24.83
C ASN A 1069 41.83 -33.18 26.04
N GLY A 1070 42.00 -32.08 26.78
CA GLY A 1070 42.81 -32.00 27.99
C GLY A 1070 44.29 -31.71 27.76
N GLN A 1071 44.66 -31.18 26.59
CA GLN A 1071 46.05 -30.77 26.31
C GLN A 1071 46.35 -29.38 26.87
N THR A 1072 45.39 -28.46 26.79
CA THR A 1072 45.39 -27.15 27.45
C THR A 1072 44.06 -26.92 28.17
N TYR A 1073 44.10 -26.18 29.27
CA TYR A 1073 42.95 -25.91 30.13
C TYR A 1073 42.85 -24.41 30.42
N SER A 1074 41.66 -23.86 30.21
CA SER A 1074 41.26 -22.51 30.63
C SER A 1074 40.60 -22.59 32.00
N LEU A 1075 40.84 -21.60 32.86
CA LEU A 1075 40.18 -21.51 34.17
C LEU A 1075 38.70 -21.16 34.00
N ILE A 1076 37.82 -21.89 34.70
CA ILE A 1076 36.40 -21.54 34.85
C ILE A 1076 36.22 -20.72 36.12
N ALA A 1077 36.72 -21.24 37.24
CA ALA A 1077 36.59 -20.64 38.55
C ALA A 1077 37.72 -21.15 39.45
N ALA A 1078 38.31 -20.28 40.27
CA ALA A 1078 39.36 -20.65 41.22
C ALA A 1078 38.91 -20.39 42.64
N ASN A 1079 39.43 -21.19 43.58
CA ASN A 1079 39.16 -21.06 45.01
C ASN A 1079 37.68 -21.20 45.41
N GLU A 1080 36.91 -21.97 44.65
CA GLU A 1080 35.52 -22.26 44.93
C GLU A 1080 35.36 -23.06 46.23
N PRO A 1081 34.32 -22.80 47.04
CA PRO A 1081 33.98 -23.65 48.17
C PRO A 1081 33.79 -25.11 47.72
N ASN A 1082 34.28 -26.07 48.50
CA ASN A 1082 34.05 -27.49 48.22
C ASN A 1082 32.64 -27.94 48.66
N ASP A 1083 31.60 -27.39 48.03
CA ASP A 1083 30.17 -27.68 48.30
C ASP A 1083 29.54 -28.67 47.28
N GLY A 1084 30.31 -29.07 46.26
CA GLY A 1084 30.00 -30.17 45.34
C GLY A 1084 29.30 -29.76 44.05
N SER A 1085 29.05 -28.47 43.82
CA SER A 1085 28.45 -27.98 42.58
C SER A 1085 28.83 -26.53 42.29
N TYR A 1086 29.07 -26.21 41.02
CA TYR A 1086 29.31 -24.84 40.55
C TYR A 1086 28.47 -24.58 39.30
N SER A 1087 27.72 -23.49 39.30
CA SER A 1087 26.92 -23.09 38.15
C SER A 1087 27.81 -22.38 37.14
N TRP A 1088 28.08 -23.05 36.02
CA TRP A 1088 28.98 -22.58 34.98
C TRP A 1088 28.21 -22.12 33.74
N THR A 1089 28.42 -20.87 33.32
CA THR A 1089 27.99 -20.44 31.98
C THR A 1089 28.94 -21.04 30.94
N VAL A 1090 28.44 -21.99 30.16
CA VAL A 1090 29.23 -22.67 29.13
C VAL A 1090 29.70 -21.64 28.09
N PRO A 1091 31.00 -21.49 27.80
CA PRO A 1091 31.51 -20.55 26.81
C PRO A 1091 30.85 -20.77 25.46
N ASN A 1092 30.51 -19.67 24.77
CA ASN A 1092 29.83 -19.73 23.49
C ASN A 1092 30.76 -20.07 22.31
N GLU A 1093 31.38 -21.24 22.36
CA GLU A 1093 32.38 -21.66 21.38
C GLU A 1093 32.24 -23.14 21.05
N THR A 1094 32.55 -23.54 19.81
CA THR A 1094 32.47 -24.95 19.42
C THR A 1094 33.65 -25.75 19.97
N ALA A 1095 33.38 -26.85 20.66
CA ALA A 1095 34.40 -27.82 21.06
C ALA A 1095 33.85 -29.24 20.89
N VAL A 1096 34.49 -30.08 20.06
CA VAL A 1096 34.06 -31.49 19.87
C VAL A 1096 34.77 -32.46 20.82
N THR A 1097 35.78 -31.98 21.54
CA THR A 1097 36.62 -32.76 22.46
C THR A 1097 36.76 -32.09 23.82
N GLY A 1098 35.67 -31.49 24.32
CA GLY A 1098 35.64 -30.78 25.59
C GLY A 1098 35.97 -31.68 26.79
N LYS A 1099 36.74 -31.16 27.76
CA LYS A 1099 37.03 -31.80 29.04
C LYS A 1099 36.92 -30.80 30.19
N ILE A 1100 36.32 -31.19 31.31
CA ILE A 1100 36.39 -30.43 32.56
C ILE A 1100 37.42 -31.11 33.45
N ARG A 1101 38.17 -30.32 34.20
CA ARG A 1101 39.06 -30.78 35.27
C ARG A 1101 38.72 -30.05 36.56
N VAL A 1102 38.65 -30.80 37.65
CA VAL A 1102 38.48 -30.29 39.01
C VAL A 1102 39.79 -30.49 39.77
N ASP A 1103 40.36 -29.41 40.27
CA ASP A 1103 41.60 -29.37 41.03
C ASP A 1103 41.24 -29.12 42.50
N ALA A 1104 41.63 -30.03 43.39
CA ALA A 1104 41.50 -29.83 44.83
C ALA A 1104 42.73 -29.07 45.34
N VAL A 1105 42.54 -27.92 45.98
CA VAL A 1105 43.61 -26.94 46.24
C VAL A 1105 43.81 -26.69 47.74
N THR A 1106 45.06 -26.45 48.16
CA THR A 1106 45.39 -25.98 49.53
C THR A 1106 45.10 -24.50 49.71
N SER A 1107 45.08 -24.02 50.96
CA SER A 1107 45.02 -22.59 51.31
C SER A 1107 46.15 -21.72 50.76
N THR A 1108 47.16 -22.31 50.12
CA THR A 1108 48.29 -21.63 49.46
C THR A 1108 48.26 -21.76 47.93
N GLY A 1109 47.14 -22.22 47.34
CA GLY A 1109 46.97 -22.36 45.90
C GLY A 1109 47.63 -23.59 45.27
N GLY A 1110 48.18 -24.52 46.07
CA GLY A 1110 48.81 -25.73 45.56
C GLY A 1110 47.78 -26.82 45.25
N VAL A 1111 47.77 -27.34 44.01
CA VAL A 1111 46.91 -28.47 43.63
C VAL A 1111 47.39 -29.75 44.33
N LEU A 1112 46.50 -30.38 45.10
CA LEU A 1112 46.72 -31.61 45.86
C LEU A 1112 46.42 -32.87 45.04
N ILE A 1113 45.28 -32.87 44.35
CA ILE A 1113 44.80 -33.93 43.48
C ILE A 1113 43.83 -33.31 42.46
N ASP A 1114 43.89 -33.78 41.22
CA ASP A 1114 42.97 -33.40 40.16
C ASP A 1114 42.20 -34.62 39.64
N ASP A 1115 41.02 -34.38 39.08
CA ASP A 1115 40.30 -35.35 38.27
C ASP A 1115 39.70 -34.68 37.05
N SER A 1116 39.70 -35.38 35.92
CA SER A 1116 39.18 -34.88 34.65
C SER A 1116 38.02 -35.74 34.16
N SER A 1117 37.15 -35.18 33.31
CA SER A 1117 36.06 -35.94 32.67
C SER A 1117 36.58 -37.25 32.05
N ASN A 1118 35.87 -38.36 32.25
CA ASN A 1118 36.26 -39.69 31.77
C ASN A 1118 36.26 -39.80 30.23
N ALA A 1119 35.25 -39.24 29.56
CA ALA A 1119 35.20 -39.08 28.11
C ALA A 1119 35.03 -37.60 27.73
N SER A 1120 35.15 -37.26 26.45
CA SER A 1120 34.96 -35.87 26.01
C SER A 1120 33.46 -35.54 25.93
N PHE A 1121 33.08 -34.32 26.27
CA PHE A 1121 31.79 -33.75 25.91
C PHE A 1121 31.94 -32.86 24.68
N SER A 1122 30.85 -32.46 24.06
CA SER A 1122 30.86 -31.46 22.99
C SER A 1122 30.16 -30.19 23.43
N ILE A 1123 30.75 -29.02 23.16
CA ILE A 1123 30.08 -27.73 23.22
C ILE A 1123 29.63 -27.37 21.81
N THR A 1124 28.34 -27.07 21.68
CA THR A 1124 27.78 -26.46 20.47
C THR A 1124 27.73 -24.96 20.73
N SER A 1125 28.50 -24.16 19.99
CA SER A 1125 28.33 -22.71 20.05
C SER A 1125 26.95 -22.34 19.51
N ILE A 1126 26.26 -21.45 20.22
CA ILE A 1126 25.19 -20.67 19.65
C ILE A 1126 25.85 -19.61 18.77
N THR A 1127 25.74 -19.76 17.46
CA THR A 1127 25.90 -18.58 16.60
C THR A 1127 24.68 -17.73 16.91
N VAL A 1128 24.86 -16.59 17.58
CA VAL A 1128 23.85 -15.54 17.47
C VAL A 1128 23.76 -15.32 15.97
N VAL A 1129 22.63 -15.68 15.35
CA VAL A 1129 22.37 -15.17 14.01
C VAL A 1129 22.31 -13.67 14.26
N PRO A 1130 23.29 -12.88 13.78
CA PRO A 1130 23.14 -11.45 13.89
C PRO A 1130 21.79 -11.14 13.26
N GLU A 1131 21.02 -10.26 13.93
CA GLU A 1131 20.00 -9.48 13.24
C GLU A 1131 20.52 -9.20 11.81
N PRO A 1132 19.77 -9.60 10.77
CA PRO A 1132 20.30 -9.63 9.41
C PRO A 1132 21.00 -8.31 9.15
N GLU A 1133 22.28 -8.34 8.76
CA GLU A 1133 23.06 -7.13 8.54
C GLU A 1133 22.29 -6.27 7.54
N ILE A 1134 21.67 -5.20 8.05
CA ILE A 1134 20.79 -4.36 7.26
C ILE A 1134 21.66 -3.44 6.43
N THR A 1135 22.30 -4.00 5.41
CA THR A 1135 23.10 -3.25 4.43
C THR A 1135 22.19 -2.80 3.31
N GLU A 1136 22.31 -1.54 2.89
CA GLU A 1136 21.66 -1.07 1.65
C GLU A 1136 21.96 -2.05 0.50
N PRO A 1137 20.97 -2.38 -0.34
CA PRO A 1137 21.18 -3.33 -1.41
C PRO A 1137 22.18 -2.73 -2.39
N GLU A 1138 23.26 -3.45 -2.65
CA GLU A 1138 24.21 -3.07 -3.69
C GLU A 1138 23.44 -3.04 -5.02
N GLN A 1139 23.20 -1.83 -5.57
CA GLN A 1139 22.47 -1.64 -6.83
C GLN A 1139 23.27 -2.27 -7.97
N THR A 1140 23.01 -3.55 -8.22
CA THR A 1140 23.82 -4.39 -9.09
C THR A 1140 23.02 -4.74 -10.35
N GLY A 1141 23.68 -4.72 -11.50
CA GLY A 1141 23.04 -5.02 -12.79
C GLY A 1141 22.88 -3.80 -13.72
N PRO A 1142 22.42 -4.02 -14.96
CA PRO A 1142 22.22 -2.97 -15.96
C PRO A 1142 21.05 -2.04 -15.59
N VAL A 1143 21.07 -0.81 -16.11
CA VAL A 1143 19.94 0.13 -15.99
C VAL A 1143 18.70 -0.50 -16.64
N LEU A 1144 17.64 -0.68 -15.86
CA LEU A 1144 16.37 -1.25 -16.28
C LEU A 1144 15.46 -0.19 -16.90
N ALA A 1145 15.49 1.04 -16.36
CA ALA A 1145 14.76 2.20 -16.86
C ALA A 1145 15.39 3.50 -16.35
N GLU A 1146 15.10 4.62 -17.02
CA GLU A 1146 15.41 5.98 -16.53
C GLU A 1146 14.10 6.67 -16.15
N MET A 1147 14.04 7.26 -14.96
CA MET A 1147 12.90 8.03 -14.46
C MET A 1147 13.32 9.47 -14.15
N LEU A 1148 12.33 10.35 -14.01
CA LEU A 1148 12.57 11.72 -13.57
C LEU A 1148 12.14 11.87 -12.12
N SER A 1149 12.97 12.53 -11.33
CA SER A 1149 12.59 13.07 -10.03
C SER A 1149 11.59 14.24 -10.22
N PRO A 1150 10.91 14.70 -9.15
CA PRO A 1150 10.02 15.87 -9.20
C PRO A 1150 10.75 17.17 -9.57
N THR A 1151 12.08 17.22 -9.39
CA THR A 1151 12.92 18.37 -9.74
C THR A 1151 13.53 18.25 -11.15
N GLY A 1152 13.23 17.18 -11.89
CA GLY A 1152 13.69 16.94 -13.26
C GLY A 1152 15.06 16.26 -13.37
N GLU A 1153 15.59 15.71 -12.27
CA GLU A 1153 16.81 14.91 -12.29
C GLU A 1153 16.53 13.51 -12.84
N VAL A 1154 17.43 12.98 -13.67
CA VAL A 1154 17.31 11.62 -14.22
C VAL A 1154 17.84 10.62 -13.20
N LEU A 1155 16.99 9.68 -12.78
CA LEU A 1155 17.30 8.60 -11.86
C LEU A 1155 17.35 7.27 -12.62
N GLU A 1156 18.42 6.51 -12.43
CA GLU A 1156 18.59 5.18 -13.03
C GLU A 1156 17.97 4.11 -12.15
N ILE A 1157 17.03 3.33 -12.68
CA ILE A 1157 16.49 2.16 -12.00
C ILE A 1157 17.36 0.94 -12.25
N ARG A 1158 17.74 0.27 -11.16
CA ARG A 1158 18.49 -0.98 -11.12
C ARG A 1158 17.73 -1.97 -10.23
N GLU A 1159 18.16 -3.24 -10.27
CA GLU A 1159 17.68 -4.21 -9.28
C GLU A 1159 18.05 -3.71 -7.87
N GLY A 1160 17.11 -3.82 -6.93
CA GLY A 1160 17.26 -3.33 -5.57
C GLY A 1160 17.01 -1.82 -5.39
N SER A 1161 16.74 -1.04 -6.44
CA SER A 1161 16.41 0.39 -6.30
C SER A 1161 15.14 0.58 -5.46
N LEU A 1162 15.20 1.55 -4.54
CA LEU A 1162 14.10 1.94 -3.66
C LEU A 1162 13.51 3.27 -4.09
N PHE A 1163 12.18 3.35 -4.21
CA PHE A 1163 11.51 4.58 -4.61
C PHE A 1163 10.12 4.77 -4.04
N ARG A 1164 9.68 6.04 -4.03
CA ARG A 1164 8.33 6.46 -3.66
C ARG A 1164 7.78 7.49 -4.65
N GLY A 1165 6.46 7.59 -4.68
CA GLY A 1165 5.76 8.61 -5.45
C GLY A 1165 5.80 10.00 -4.81
N VAL A 1166 5.25 10.98 -5.52
CA VAL A 1166 5.02 12.33 -5.02
C VAL A 1166 3.76 12.35 -4.17
N GLU A 1167 2.65 11.83 -4.71
CA GLU A 1167 1.36 11.74 -4.02
C GLU A 1167 1.12 10.35 -3.41
N LEU A 1168 1.87 9.33 -3.84
CA LEU A 1168 1.79 7.97 -3.32
C LEU A 1168 2.71 7.79 -2.10
N SER A 1169 2.13 7.39 -0.96
CA SER A 1169 2.86 7.20 0.31
C SER A 1169 3.62 5.89 0.43
N GLY A 1170 3.33 4.89 -0.42
CA GLY A 1170 4.00 3.59 -0.40
C GLY A 1170 5.46 3.67 -0.85
N VAL A 1171 6.33 2.93 -0.15
CA VAL A 1171 7.72 2.68 -0.57
C VAL A 1171 7.78 1.38 -1.36
N TYR A 1172 8.52 1.39 -2.46
CA TYR A 1172 8.62 0.26 -3.37
C TYR A 1172 10.07 -0.15 -3.60
N GLN A 1173 10.31 -1.44 -3.80
CA GLN A 1173 11.57 -1.99 -4.29
C GLN A 1173 11.38 -2.64 -5.66
N VAL A 1174 12.39 -2.57 -6.53
CA VAL A 1174 12.43 -3.35 -7.77
C VAL A 1174 13.09 -4.69 -7.53
N VAL A 1175 12.37 -5.74 -7.89
CA VAL A 1175 12.83 -7.12 -7.93
C VAL A 1175 12.41 -7.73 -9.27
N ASP A 1176 13.35 -8.23 -10.05
CA ASP A 1176 13.15 -8.80 -11.39
C ASP A 1176 12.37 -7.86 -12.34
N GLY A 1177 12.73 -6.57 -12.34
CA GLY A 1177 12.08 -5.53 -13.14
C GLY A 1177 10.62 -5.22 -12.79
N THR A 1178 10.13 -5.73 -11.65
CA THR A 1178 8.77 -5.53 -11.14
C THR A 1178 8.83 -4.79 -9.80
N ARG A 1179 7.91 -3.85 -9.54
CA ARG A 1179 7.87 -3.13 -8.26
C ARG A 1179 7.01 -3.86 -7.23
N TYR A 1180 7.53 -4.01 -6.02
CA TYR A 1180 6.82 -4.56 -4.87
C TYR A 1180 6.71 -3.50 -3.78
N VAL A 1181 5.55 -3.41 -3.12
CA VAL A 1181 5.29 -2.38 -2.10
C VAL A 1181 5.54 -2.92 -0.69
N PHE A 1182 6.18 -2.12 0.15
CA PHE A 1182 6.22 -2.38 1.59
C PHE A 1182 4.89 -1.97 2.23
N PRO A 1183 4.14 -2.90 2.85
CA PRO A 1183 2.81 -2.63 3.36
C PRO A 1183 2.79 -1.74 4.62
N ASN A 1184 3.88 -1.70 5.38
CA ASN A 1184 4.08 -0.86 6.54
C ASN A 1184 5.58 -0.61 6.79
N GLU A 1185 5.87 0.30 7.72
CA GLU A 1185 7.24 0.65 8.13
C GLU A 1185 7.99 -0.55 8.71
N GLU A 1186 7.35 -1.37 9.52
CA GLU A 1186 7.97 -2.56 10.13
C GLU A 1186 8.48 -3.56 9.08
N THR A 1187 7.71 -3.79 8.00
CA THR A 1187 8.15 -4.64 6.89
C THR A 1187 9.33 -4.01 6.15
N PHE A 1188 9.34 -2.69 5.97
CA PHE A 1188 10.46 -1.99 5.35
C PHE A 1188 11.73 -2.09 6.21
N LEU A 1189 11.60 -1.85 7.52
CA LEU A 1189 12.70 -1.90 8.48
C LEU A 1189 13.26 -3.32 8.67
N SER A 1190 12.51 -4.36 8.31
CA SER A 1190 13.05 -5.73 8.26
C SER A 1190 14.09 -5.96 7.13
N TYR A 1191 14.16 -5.06 6.14
CA TYR A 1191 15.11 -5.10 5.02
C TYR A 1191 16.12 -3.95 5.02
N PHE A 1192 15.78 -2.78 5.56
CA PHE A 1192 16.59 -1.54 5.48
C PHE A 1192 16.61 -0.78 6.80
N ALA A 1193 17.72 -0.12 7.14
CA ALA A 1193 17.93 0.44 8.48
C ALA A 1193 17.11 1.72 8.68
N ASP A 1194 16.92 2.47 7.59
CA ASP A 1194 16.12 3.69 7.54
C ASP A 1194 15.66 3.97 6.09
N PHE A 1195 14.92 5.06 5.90
CA PHE A 1195 14.40 5.47 4.59
C PHE A 1195 15.39 6.30 3.74
N SER A 1196 16.66 6.43 4.16
CA SER A 1196 17.62 7.33 3.50
C SER A 1196 17.95 6.95 2.05
N GLY A 1197 17.85 5.66 1.72
CA GLY A 1197 18.01 5.12 0.36
C GLY A 1197 16.80 5.28 -0.58
N VAL A 1198 15.66 5.79 -0.10
CA VAL A 1198 14.43 5.88 -0.89
C VAL A 1198 14.43 7.13 -1.77
N GLN A 1199 14.45 6.94 -3.08
CA GLN A 1199 14.43 8.04 -4.06
C GLN A 1199 13.00 8.43 -4.45
N GLN A 1200 12.76 9.72 -4.68
CA GLN A 1200 11.44 10.20 -5.10
C GLN A 1200 11.36 10.33 -6.64
N VAL A 1201 10.30 9.80 -7.23
CA VAL A 1201 10.04 9.80 -8.67
C VAL A 1201 8.63 10.29 -8.98
N ASN A 1202 8.38 10.74 -10.22
CA ASN A 1202 7.04 11.16 -10.63
C ASN A 1202 6.04 9.98 -10.68
N ASP A 1203 4.82 10.22 -10.22
CA ASP A 1203 3.80 9.18 -10.03
C ASP A 1203 3.41 8.46 -11.33
N ASP A 1204 3.33 9.17 -12.45
CA ASP A 1204 2.98 8.60 -13.75
C ASP A 1204 4.05 7.62 -14.25
N GLN A 1205 5.31 7.94 -13.99
CA GLN A 1205 6.42 7.05 -14.34
C GLN A 1205 6.44 5.84 -13.39
N LEU A 1206 6.16 6.06 -12.09
CA LEU A 1206 6.07 4.98 -11.10
C LEU A 1206 4.95 3.99 -11.48
N ARG A 1207 3.81 4.50 -11.95
CA ARG A 1207 2.67 3.69 -12.44
C ARG A 1207 3.01 2.83 -13.66
N ALA A 1208 3.98 3.23 -14.48
CA ALA A 1208 4.38 2.49 -15.67
C ALA A 1208 5.16 1.20 -15.36
N ILE A 1209 5.71 1.06 -14.15
CA ILE A 1209 6.38 -0.16 -13.71
C ILE A 1209 5.33 -1.19 -13.27
N LYS A 1210 5.46 -2.43 -13.77
CA LYS A 1210 4.56 -3.53 -13.43
C LYS A 1210 4.55 -3.75 -11.91
N PHE A 1211 3.36 -3.83 -11.31
CA PHE A 1211 3.19 -4.12 -9.89
C PHE A 1211 3.22 -5.63 -9.62
N GLY A 1212 4.06 -6.05 -8.67
CA GLY A 1212 4.36 -7.45 -8.37
C GLY A 1212 3.64 -7.99 -7.13
N GLY A 1213 3.13 -7.12 -6.27
CA GLY A 1213 2.50 -7.50 -5.00
C GLY A 1213 3.12 -6.76 -3.81
N ARG A 1214 2.89 -7.31 -2.62
CA ARG A 1214 3.42 -6.79 -1.35
C ARG A 1214 4.72 -7.50 -0.99
N MET A 1215 5.64 -6.77 -0.40
CA MET A 1215 6.77 -7.34 0.34
C MET A 1215 6.25 -7.97 1.63
N ILE A 1216 6.85 -9.09 2.03
CA ILE A 1216 6.64 -9.76 3.32
C ILE A 1216 7.81 -9.43 4.25
N MET A 1217 7.72 -9.75 5.55
CA MET A 1217 8.85 -9.61 6.49
C MET A 1217 10.05 -10.41 6.00
N ASN A 1218 11.25 -9.89 6.22
CA ASN A 1218 12.48 -10.54 5.77
C ASN A 1218 12.71 -11.90 6.45
N VAL A 1219 13.48 -12.77 5.78
CA VAL A 1219 13.79 -14.12 6.29
C VAL A 1219 14.54 -14.03 7.61
N GLY A 1220 14.14 -14.84 8.59
CA GLY A 1220 14.72 -14.89 9.93
C GLY A 1220 13.96 -14.07 10.98
N GLN A 1221 13.06 -13.19 10.56
CA GLN A 1221 12.24 -12.39 11.47
C GLN A 1221 11.22 -13.24 12.24
N LEU A 1222 10.99 -12.88 13.51
CA LEU A 1222 9.95 -13.49 14.33
C LEU A 1222 8.67 -12.67 14.22
N ILE A 1223 7.55 -13.33 13.93
CA ILE A 1223 6.26 -12.66 13.75
C ILE A 1223 5.14 -13.35 14.54
N LYS A 1224 4.13 -12.57 14.93
CA LYS A 1224 2.85 -13.06 15.44
C LYS A 1224 1.69 -12.20 14.94
N ILE A 1225 0.46 -12.64 15.19
CA ILE A 1225 -0.75 -11.83 15.00
C ILE A 1225 -1.44 -11.63 16.34
N GLN A 1226 -2.11 -10.49 16.51
CA GLN A 1226 -2.79 -10.14 17.78
C GLN A 1226 -3.85 -11.16 18.23
N SER A 1227 -4.45 -11.90 17.28
CA SER A 1227 -5.47 -12.92 17.57
C SER A 1227 -4.90 -14.30 17.92
N ASP A 1228 -3.59 -14.51 17.81
CA ASP A 1228 -2.92 -15.79 18.06
C ASP A 1228 -1.51 -15.57 18.63
N ASN A 1229 -1.32 -15.96 19.90
CA ASN A 1229 -0.06 -15.76 20.61
C ASN A 1229 1.08 -16.70 20.17
N ARG A 1230 0.85 -17.55 19.17
CA ARG A 1230 1.91 -18.39 18.59
C ARG A 1230 2.89 -17.53 17.80
N VAL A 1231 4.18 -17.75 18.02
CA VAL A 1231 5.26 -17.05 17.32
C VAL A 1231 5.83 -17.94 16.22
N TYR A 1232 6.09 -17.35 15.07
CA TYR A 1232 6.61 -18.03 13.90
C TYR A 1232 7.87 -17.34 13.41
N VAL A 1233 8.85 -18.12 12.93
CA VAL A 1233 9.96 -17.58 12.14
C VAL A 1233 9.56 -17.56 10.67
N VAL A 1234 9.91 -16.47 9.97
CA VAL A 1234 9.76 -16.36 8.53
C VAL A 1234 10.93 -17.04 7.83
N LEU A 1235 10.65 -18.06 7.02
CA LEU A 1235 11.62 -18.74 6.18
C LEU A 1235 11.58 -18.21 4.73
N GLU A 1236 12.54 -18.65 3.91
CA GLU A 1236 12.62 -18.32 2.48
C GLU A 1236 11.28 -18.54 1.76
N GLY A 1237 10.85 -17.54 0.99
CA GLY A 1237 9.58 -17.56 0.27
C GLY A 1237 8.33 -17.28 1.14
N GLY A 1238 8.50 -16.80 2.38
CA GLY A 1238 7.38 -16.44 3.26
C GLY A 1238 6.71 -17.63 3.93
N VAL A 1239 7.47 -18.71 4.15
CA VAL A 1239 6.98 -19.89 4.86
C VAL A 1239 7.11 -19.67 6.37
N LEU A 1240 6.02 -19.77 7.12
CA LEU A 1240 5.99 -19.65 8.57
C LEU A 1240 6.25 -21.00 9.22
N GLN A 1241 7.29 -21.05 10.04
CA GLN A 1241 7.56 -22.19 10.91
C GLN A 1241 7.26 -21.80 12.36
N HIS A 1242 6.35 -22.55 12.98
CA HIS A 1242 5.97 -22.31 14.37
C HIS A 1242 7.12 -22.63 15.32
N ILE A 1243 7.35 -21.75 16.29
CA ILE A 1243 8.27 -22.00 17.41
C ILE A 1243 7.48 -22.73 18.51
N PRO A 1244 7.77 -24.02 18.78
CA PRO A 1244 6.89 -24.87 19.56
C PRO A 1244 6.77 -24.49 21.05
N ASP A 1245 7.81 -23.88 21.62
CA ASP A 1245 7.86 -23.46 23.02
C ASP A 1245 8.93 -22.38 23.25
N GLU A 1246 8.82 -21.70 24.40
CA GLU A 1246 9.75 -20.65 24.85
C GLU A 1246 11.18 -21.17 25.05
N GLU A 1247 11.36 -22.44 25.42
CA GLU A 1247 12.69 -23.05 25.53
C GLU A 1247 13.37 -23.15 24.16
N THR A 1248 12.60 -23.49 23.11
CA THR A 1248 13.07 -23.47 21.71
C THR A 1248 13.34 -22.03 21.25
N ALA A 1249 12.51 -21.06 21.65
CA ALA A 1249 12.70 -19.66 21.32
C ALA A 1249 13.99 -19.09 21.95
N ILE A 1250 14.18 -19.30 23.26
CA ILE A 1250 15.37 -18.88 24.01
C ILE A 1250 16.63 -19.57 23.47
N SER A 1251 16.55 -20.87 23.19
CA SER A 1251 17.69 -21.63 22.66
C SER A 1251 18.06 -21.27 21.22
N THR A 1252 17.14 -20.68 20.44
CA THR A 1252 17.36 -20.30 19.03
C THR A 1252 17.66 -18.81 18.85
N TYR A 1253 17.03 -17.93 19.64
CA TYR A 1253 17.05 -16.46 19.47
C TYR A 1253 17.55 -15.69 20.70
N GLY A 1254 17.92 -16.37 21.79
CA GLY A 1254 18.45 -15.73 23.01
C GLY A 1254 17.36 -15.37 24.04
N ALA A 1255 17.80 -14.90 25.23
CA ALA A 1255 16.89 -14.61 26.34
C ALA A 1255 15.89 -13.48 26.02
N ASP A 1256 16.27 -12.56 25.13
CA ASP A 1256 15.47 -11.40 24.72
C ASP A 1256 14.63 -11.68 23.46
N TRP A 1257 14.45 -12.95 23.07
CA TRP A 1257 13.71 -13.34 21.85
C TRP A 1257 12.33 -12.69 21.73
N ALA A 1258 11.66 -12.42 22.85
CA ALA A 1258 10.35 -11.78 22.90
C ALA A 1258 10.37 -10.34 22.37
N GLN A 1259 11.50 -9.63 22.48
CA GLN A 1259 11.69 -8.29 21.94
C GLN A 1259 11.92 -8.29 20.42
N LEU A 1260 12.28 -9.45 19.84
CA LEU A 1260 12.47 -9.65 18.40
C LEU A 1260 11.16 -10.02 17.68
N VAL A 1261 10.04 -10.13 18.41
CA VAL A 1261 8.76 -10.55 17.84
C VAL A 1261 7.98 -9.35 17.32
N HIS A 1262 7.76 -9.35 16.01
CA HIS A 1262 7.00 -8.35 15.29
C HIS A 1262 5.51 -8.68 15.23
N ASP A 1263 4.66 -7.67 15.45
CA ASP A 1263 3.22 -7.80 15.46
C ASP A 1263 2.63 -7.44 14.09
N ILE A 1264 2.30 -8.46 13.29
CA ILE A 1264 1.73 -8.21 11.97
C ILE A 1264 0.21 -8.18 11.99
N SER A 1265 -0.38 -7.28 11.19
CA SER A 1265 -1.83 -7.23 11.02
C SER A 1265 -2.36 -8.53 10.42
N VAL A 1266 -3.51 -9.00 10.92
CA VAL A 1266 -4.19 -10.22 10.42
C VAL A 1266 -4.50 -10.15 8.92
N VAL A 1267 -4.60 -8.94 8.34
CA VAL A 1267 -4.85 -8.74 6.91
C VAL A 1267 -3.63 -9.12 6.06
N PHE A 1268 -2.42 -8.99 6.59
CA PHE A 1268 -1.17 -9.38 5.93
C PHE A 1268 -0.76 -10.83 6.24
N TRP A 1269 -1.42 -11.48 7.21
CA TRP A 1269 -1.18 -12.89 7.54
C TRP A 1269 -1.37 -13.84 6.35
N PHE A 1270 -2.30 -13.48 5.43
CA PHE A 1270 -2.60 -14.29 4.25
C PHE A 1270 -1.55 -14.18 3.14
N ASP A 1271 -0.57 -13.28 3.26
CA ASP A 1271 0.57 -13.20 2.34
C ASP A 1271 1.65 -14.26 2.65
N TYR A 1272 1.51 -14.98 3.78
CA TYR A 1272 2.42 -16.04 4.22
C TYR A 1272 1.82 -17.45 4.06
N THR A 1273 2.68 -18.45 3.93
CA THR A 1273 2.28 -19.86 3.85
C THR A 1273 2.75 -20.61 5.10
N HIS A 1274 1.95 -21.52 5.66
CA HIS A 1274 2.33 -22.25 6.88
C HIS A 1274 3.01 -23.57 6.51
N SER A 1275 4.09 -23.94 7.24
CA SER A 1275 4.80 -25.22 7.07
C SER A 1275 4.01 -26.43 7.57
#